data_AF-A0A8T8TBZ5-F1
#
_entry.id   AF-A0A8T8TBZ5-F1
#
_cell.length_a   1.000
_cell.length_b   1.000
_cell.length_c   1.000
_cell.angle_alpha   90.00
_cell.angle_beta   90.00
_cell.angle_gamma   90.00
#
_symmetry.space_group_name_H-M   'P 1'
#
loop_
_entity.id
_entity.type
_entity.pdbx_description
1 polymer ?
#
loop_
_entity_poly.entity_id
_entity_poly.type
_entity_poly.pdbx_seq_one_letter_code
_entity_poly.pdbx_strand_id
1 'polypeptide(L)'
;MSYAAPQRVAYNVSGQTFLVDSSYELSKELGQGAYGCVIAAVHKQTGESLAIKRLNGVFLKKILTKRALREIKLLRHFRRHKNITCLYDLDIIDPETFNEVYLYEELMEADLHAIIRSGQPLSDAHFQSFIYQTLCGLRYIHSASVLHRDLKPGNLLVNADCELKICDFGLARGFETDPGMNQSGSFMTEYVATRWYRAPEIMLSHQNYTTAIDIWSVGCILAELLGRRPLFKGRDYVDQLNQILKVLGTPSEATLRRVGSPRAQEYIRTLEPSPRVPFERLFPDANPLALDLLSRMLAFDPSERISCEDALQHPYLSVWHDPTDEPTCPTKFDFGFEAVNDVPGMKALILEEVHSFRTEVRAQFQADLHAQQQQQQQQAAMAAAAAEAAAAQQQQRPGGLPQPRRQESLPIPTRAEIRKTSPGEDHANVLLGASNALVHQKPQDGVGAEAADQMTDQEMLESPSAAFERELAAEEVIGLQDLAGPSSGYPPQTKPKQRLGNDSDDDEQEDEDNHELDSLLRSSKLTMSAPNTTSQSDGTRLPGVVTHSQPITPRWGGSRTGGQDDEEALASYDPSRTAIENKVALVTLELDKQGFGRYQLCVWILAGFGYMLDLMWAQAYGLVASPIQKELNVGADVANLSTAFSTGLTVGAFAFGIAVDVFGRKPAFYASCLISSCFGLVFAAPSNFDALCFLAAMIGFGIGGNIPVDGTIVVETIPTQQRWLVALLSTFQPLGVVLCTLLAYAFIPSRTCGPDVPAGECTKSANFGWRTLMLVMGAITLCVFFARFFIFDFHETPQFLLSVGDDEGAIKVLKAIAKQNRKEEVMTLTVEDFQRIDALALGTDTVASVDGEVIRAEGDHSGAGDADSDTDDALTKRSALESGSKRHKPDSGAPIKVAAPIRRLQAASASKGPATSALAVRQEKGFVAFALYHLKSTFFRSTAGLLTLFGNARLARVSSVLFLVYFCDFFAFSIAGFFLPLILADKGGETNHSIRETYASYIAIYAPGLTATLLAGALYSLNRRAQLLSLIFSSALMAVSLFLYAAVDTWASSIGLNALEYWSQSLFNALLYAYTPITYPSTIRGTGSGTCSTVGRIASIVAPIAGKRLYGDGGPTNAQNTVYLAGGIMLVTPIALAMLPWETRKRVQAL
;
A
#
# COMPACT_ATOMS: atom_id res chain seq x y z
N MET A 1 56.03 13.74 -5.86
CA MET A 1 55.31 15.03 -6.06
C MET A 1 53.95 14.88 -5.40
N SER A 2 53.45 15.90 -4.70
CA SER A 2 52.08 15.86 -4.15
C SER A 2 51.06 16.05 -5.29
N TYR A 3 50.07 15.17 -5.38
CA TYR A 3 48.91 15.43 -6.23
C TYR A 3 48.23 16.72 -5.75
N ALA A 4 47.93 17.64 -6.68
CA ALA A 4 46.91 18.64 -6.43
C ALA A 4 45.57 17.91 -6.23
N ALA A 5 44.75 18.35 -5.28
CA ALA A 5 43.44 17.75 -5.05
C ALA A 5 42.62 17.84 -6.36
N PRO A 6 42.04 16.72 -6.85
CA PRO A 6 41.31 16.73 -8.11
C PRO A 6 40.14 17.71 -8.03
N GLN A 7 40.02 18.57 -9.02
CA GLN A 7 38.94 19.55 -9.08
C GLN A 7 37.62 18.80 -9.34
N ARG A 8 36.79 18.64 -8.32
CA ARG A 8 35.50 17.93 -8.43
C ARG A 8 34.41 18.84 -8.98
N VAL A 9 33.49 18.26 -9.76
CA VAL A 9 32.29 18.91 -10.28
C VAL A 9 31.05 18.25 -9.70
N ALA A 10 30.11 19.07 -9.23
CA ALA A 10 28.84 18.62 -8.69
C ALA A 10 27.78 18.51 -9.80
N TYR A 11 27.25 17.31 -10.02
CA TYR A 11 26.20 17.04 -11.01
C TYR A 11 24.95 16.50 -10.31
N ASN A 12 23.76 17.03 -10.66
CA ASN A 12 22.49 16.57 -10.10
C ASN A 12 21.74 15.67 -11.10
N VAL A 13 21.64 14.38 -10.80
CA VAL A 13 20.96 13.37 -11.63
C VAL A 13 19.84 12.73 -10.80
N SER A 14 18.60 12.77 -11.30
CA SER A 14 17.41 12.21 -10.65
C SER A 14 17.26 12.46 -9.14
N GLY A 15 17.62 13.67 -8.71
CA GLY A 15 17.54 14.12 -7.32
C GLY A 15 18.74 13.77 -6.44
N GLN A 16 19.79 13.16 -6.99
CA GLN A 16 21.05 12.85 -6.29
C GLN A 16 22.21 13.69 -6.84
N THR A 17 23.05 14.24 -5.94
CA THR A 17 24.26 14.99 -6.31
C THR A 17 25.47 14.07 -6.36
N PHE A 18 26.08 13.89 -7.54
CA PHE A 18 27.35 13.17 -7.74
C PHE A 18 28.52 14.17 -7.71
N LEU A 19 29.65 13.82 -7.09
CA LEU A 19 30.83 14.67 -6.93
C LEU A 19 32.07 14.05 -7.61
N VAL A 20 32.06 14.06 -8.93
CA VAL A 20 33.02 13.37 -9.81
C VAL A 20 34.20 14.29 -10.17
N ASP A 21 35.35 13.73 -10.55
CA ASP A 21 36.49 14.51 -11.09
C ASP A 21 36.09 15.28 -12.36
N SER A 22 36.56 16.53 -12.47
CA SER A 22 36.40 17.41 -13.65
C SER A 22 36.86 16.78 -14.97
N SER A 23 37.72 15.76 -14.93
CA SER A 23 38.12 15.00 -16.13
C SER A 23 36.97 14.25 -16.80
N TYR A 24 35.86 13.99 -16.09
CA TYR A 24 34.68 13.32 -16.64
C TYR A 24 33.55 14.28 -16.98
N GLU A 25 32.74 13.91 -17.97
CA GLU A 25 31.46 14.54 -18.32
C GLU A 25 30.33 13.53 -18.16
N LEU A 26 29.26 13.89 -17.45
CA LEU A 26 28.12 12.98 -17.28
C LEU A 26 27.14 13.12 -18.44
N SER A 27 26.71 11.99 -18.99
CA SER A 27 25.85 11.92 -20.18
C SER A 27 24.41 11.54 -19.84
N LYS A 28 24.19 10.37 -19.21
CA LYS A 28 22.86 9.75 -19.11
C LYS A 28 22.75 8.89 -17.85
N GLU A 29 21.58 8.84 -17.22
CA GLU A 29 21.28 7.83 -16.18
C GLU A 29 21.07 6.45 -16.81
N LEU A 30 21.70 5.42 -16.24
CA LEU A 30 21.56 4.03 -16.67
C LEU A 30 20.58 3.26 -15.77
N GLY A 31 20.62 3.49 -14.46
CA GLY A 31 19.64 2.92 -13.54
C GLY A 31 19.84 3.24 -12.07
N GLN A 32 18.85 2.87 -11.26
CA GLN A 32 18.84 3.02 -9.81
C GLN A 32 18.57 1.67 -9.14
N GLY A 33 19.53 1.23 -8.32
CA GLY A 33 19.45 -0.03 -7.55
C GLY A 33 19.06 0.21 -6.08
N ALA A 34 18.95 -0.89 -5.32
CA ALA A 34 18.56 -0.84 -3.91
C ALA A 34 19.59 -0.18 -2.96
N TYR A 35 20.81 0.06 -3.44
CA TYR A 35 21.96 0.56 -2.65
C TYR A 35 22.83 1.58 -3.41
N GLY A 36 22.39 2.05 -4.58
CA GLY A 36 23.17 2.97 -5.41
C GLY A 36 22.48 3.44 -6.70
N CYS A 37 23.13 4.32 -7.43
CA CYS A 37 22.69 4.84 -8.73
C CYS A 37 23.86 4.78 -9.73
N VAL A 38 23.56 4.47 -10.99
CA VAL A 38 24.53 4.23 -12.07
C VAL A 38 24.26 5.19 -13.23
N ILE A 39 25.32 5.84 -13.68
CA ILE A 39 25.31 6.91 -14.69
C ILE A 39 26.41 6.66 -15.73
N ALA A 40 26.14 6.96 -17.00
CA ALA A 40 27.14 6.98 -18.05
C ALA A 40 27.94 8.28 -18.01
N ALA A 41 29.27 8.18 -18.10
CA ALA A 41 30.18 9.31 -18.17
C ALA A 41 31.22 9.10 -19.28
N VAL A 42 31.74 10.22 -19.82
CA VAL A 42 32.81 10.24 -20.83
C VAL A 42 34.04 10.90 -20.24
N HIS A 43 35.22 10.31 -20.42
CA HIS A 43 36.49 10.91 -20.01
C HIS A 43 36.97 11.92 -21.05
N LYS A 44 37.02 13.20 -20.70
CA LYS A 44 37.24 14.33 -21.63
C LYS A 44 38.58 14.32 -22.36
N GLN A 45 39.59 13.61 -21.83
CA GLN A 45 40.92 13.55 -22.43
C GLN A 45 41.09 12.41 -23.43
N THR A 46 40.43 11.27 -23.22
CA THR A 46 40.55 10.07 -24.08
C THR A 46 39.32 9.83 -24.95
N GLY A 47 38.17 10.43 -24.63
CA GLY A 47 36.89 10.18 -25.30
C GLY A 47 36.21 8.88 -24.88
N GLU A 48 36.84 8.09 -24.01
CA GLU A 48 36.35 6.79 -23.55
C GLU A 48 35.11 6.96 -22.66
N SER A 49 34.13 6.05 -22.83
CA SER A 49 32.88 6.07 -22.09
C SER A 49 32.84 4.96 -21.04
N LEU A 50 32.41 5.27 -19.83
CA LEU A 50 32.34 4.36 -18.68
C LEU A 50 31.04 4.54 -17.89
N ALA A 51 30.74 3.60 -17.00
CA ALA A 51 29.69 3.73 -16.00
C ALA A 51 30.28 4.18 -14.66
N ILE A 52 29.62 5.08 -13.93
CA ILE A 52 29.95 5.42 -12.55
C ILE A 52 28.82 4.92 -11.64
N LYS A 53 29.09 3.88 -10.86
CA LYS A 53 28.19 3.31 -9.85
C LYS A 53 28.52 3.93 -8.50
N ARG A 54 27.62 4.78 -7.98
CA ARG A 54 27.74 5.33 -6.62
C ARG A 54 27.01 4.43 -5.63
N LEU A 55 27.78 3.78 -4.76
CA LEU A 55 27.28 3.11 -3.56
C LEU A 55 27.03 4.18 -2.49
N ASN A 56 25.82 4.29 -1.96
CA ASN A 56 25.44 5.35 -1.00
C ASN A 56 24.85 4.75 0.29
N GLY A 57 25.15 5.37 1.43
CA GLY A 57 24.72 4.89 2.74
C GLY A 57 25.45 3.61 3.19
N VAL A 58 26.70 3.44 2.75
CA VAL A 58 27.50 2.21 2.90
C VAL A 58 27.64 1.77 4.37
N PHE A 59 27.62 2.72 5.31
CA PHE A 59 27.74 2.48 6.75
C PHE A 59 26.40 2.53 7.52
N LEU A 60 25.26 2.74 6.85
CA LEU A 60 23.94 2.80 7.50
C LEU A 60 23.50 1.47 8.13
N LYS A 61 23.97 0.33 7.59
CA LYS A 61 23.76 -1.00 8.16
C LYS A 61 24.98 -1.88 7.89
N LYS A 62 25.43 -2.65 8.89
CA LYS A 62 26.50 -3.67 8.80
C LYS A 62 26.41 -4.54 7.53
N ILE A 63 25.20 -4.98 7.16
CA ILE A 63 24.98 -5.81 5.97
C ILE A 63 25.26 -5.07 4.65
N LEU A 64 25.02 -3.76 4.57
CA LEU A 64 25.34 -2.95 3.38
C LEU A 64 26.86 -2.75 3.28
N THR A 65 27.53 -2.52 4.40
CA THR A 65 28.99 -2.42 4.46
C THR A 65 29.65 -3.73 4.00
N LYS A 66 29.14 -4.89 4.48
CA LYS A 66 29.58 -6.21 4.00
C LYS A 66 29.28 -6.46 2.53
N ARG A 67 28.26 -5.84 1.92
CA ARG A 67 27.99 -5.96 0.47
C ARG A 67 28.98 -5.14 -0.33
N ALA A 68 29.17 -3.87 0.01
CA ALA A 68 30.12 -2.98 -0.66
C ALA A 68 31.56 -3.53 -0.61
N LEU A 69 32.05 -3.91 0.57
CA LEU A 69 33.41 -4.47 0.73
C LEU A 69 33.62 -5.75 -0.13
N ARG A 70 32.61 -6.64 -0.16
CA ARG A 70 32.66 -7.88 -0.95
C ARG A 70 32.60 -7.62 -2.45
N GLU A 71 31.72 -6.73 -2.89
CA GLU A 71 31.59 -6.33 -4.29
C GLU A 71 32.89 -5.71 -4.80
N ILE A 72 33.48 -4.76 -4.06
CA ILE A 72 34.75 -4.12 -4.42
C ILE A 72 35.88 -5.16 -4.55
N LYS A 73 36.06 -6.04 -3.55
CA LYS A 73 37.13 -7.05 -3.58
C LYS A 73 36.94 -8.09 -4.70
N LEU A 74 35.71 -8.58 -4.93
CA LEU A 74 35.44 -9.55 -6.01
C LEU A 74 35.60 -8.92 -7.40
N LEU A 75 35.16 -7.68 -7.61
CA LEU A 75 35.37 -6.98 -8.89
C LEU A 75 36.86 -6.71 -9.17
N ARG A 76 37.67 -6.39 -8.14
CA ARG A 76 39.14 -6.30 -8.29
C ARG A 76 39.76 -7.66 -8.69
N HIS A 77 39.31 -8.77 -8.10
CA HIS A 77 39.81 -10.12 -8.39
C HIS A 77 39.39 -10.62 -9.80
N PHE A 78 38.16 -10.32 -10.23
CA PHE A 78 37.60 -10.81 -11.49
C PHE A 78 37.84 -9.90 -12.71
N ARG A 79 38.47 -8.73 -12.52
CA ARG A 79 38.73 -7.64 -13.49
C ARG A 79 39.21 -8.04 -14.91
N ARG A 80 39.73 -9.27 -15.11
CA ARG A 80 40.32 -9.73 -16.37
C ARG A 80 39.41 -10.65 -17.21
N HIS A 81 38.20 -11.00 -16.75
CA HIS A 81 37.33 -11.92 -17.48
C HIS A 81 36.32 -11.20 -18.37
N LYS A 82 36.29 -11.51 -19.69
CA LYS A 82 35.47 -10.82 -20.70
C LYS A 82 33.97 -10.69 -20.36
N ASN A 83 33.40 -11.74 -19.74
CA ASN A 83 31.98 -11.83 -19.35
C ASN A 83 31.70 -11.43 -17.89
N ILE A 84 32.58 -10.66 -17.25
CA ILE A 84 32.36 -10.05 -15.92
C ILE A 84 32.60 -8.53 -16.07
N THR A 85 31.81 -7.69 -15.40
CA THR A 85 31.97 -6.24 -15.52
C THR A 85 33.36 -5.79 -15.05
N CYS A 86 34.10 -5.06 -15.89
CA CYS A 86 35.44 -4.60 -15.53
C CYS A 86 35.38 -3.36 -14.64
N LEU A 87 36.10 -3.40 -13.51
CA LEU A 87 36.32 -2.24 -12.64
C LEU A 87 37.56 -1.47 -13.10
N TYR A 88 37.41 -0.20 -13.48
CA TYR A 88 38.50 0.65 -13.95
C TYR A 88 39.21 1.41 -12.82
N ASP A 89 38.46 2.07 -11.93
CA ASP A 89 38.99 2.87 -10.80
C ASP A 89 37.99 2.92 -9.61
N LEU A 90 38.47 3.36 -8.45
CA LEU A 90 37.68 3.57 -7.23
C LEU A 90 37.94 4.97 -6.64
N ASP A 91 36.91 5.58 -6.07
CA ASP A 91 37.00 6.93 -5.51
C ASP A 91 36.16 7.13 -4.25
N ILE A 92 36.74 7.89 -3.31
CA ILE A 92 36.14 8.38 -2.08
C ILE A 92 36.41 9.89 -2.04
N ILE A 93 35.39 10.68 -1.69
CA ILE A 93 35.51 12.14 -1.67
C ILE A 93 36.31 12.61 -0.45
N ASP A 94 35.94 12.10 0.73
CA ASP A 94 36.50 12.46 2.04
C ASP A 94 36.87 11.18 2.81
N PRO A 95 38.17 10.82 2.89
CA PRO A 95 38.62 9.63 3.62
C PRO A 95 38.18 9.54 5.09
N GLU A 96 37.96 10.68 5.75
CA GLU A 96 37.58 10.72 7.17
C GLU A 96 36.07 10.52 7.32
N THR A 97 35.25 11.28 6.59
CA THR A 97 33.80 11.35 6.82
C THR A 97 32.93 10.62 5.78
N PHE A 98 33.49 9.88 4.82
CA PHE A 98 32.68 9.24 3.77
C PHE A 98 31.61 8.28 4.31
N ASN A 99 30.50 8.21 3.57
CA ASN A 99 29.43 7.20 3.66
C ASN A 99 29.02 6.70 2.26
N GLU A 100 29.85 6.98 1.25
CA GLU A 100 29.65 6.62 -0.15
C GLU A 100 30.97 6.31 -0.84
N VAL A 101 30.91 5.43 -1.85
CA VAL A 101 32.06 5.00 -2.67
C VAL A 101 31.62 5.00 -4.13
N TYR A 102 32.48 5.50 -5.01
CA TYR A 102 32.24 5.55 -6.46
C TYR A 102 33.09 4.48 -7.14
N LEU A 103 32.43 3.56 -7.82
CA LEU A 103 33.01 2.53 -8.67
C LEU A 103 32.95 3.03 -10.12
N TYR A 104 34.08 3.04 -10.82
CA TYR A 104 34.15 3.35 -12.24
C TYR A 104 34.23 2.02 -12.97
N GLU A 105 33.17 1.66 -13.69
CA GLU A 105 32.93 0.35 -14.29
C GLU A 105 32.78 0.46 -15.82
N GLU A 106 32.88 -0.68 -16.50
CA GLU A 106 32.64 -0.82 -17.94
C GLU A 106 31.22 -0.35 -18.34
N LEU A 107 31.11 0.44 -19.41
CA LEU A 107 29.82 0.94 -19.88
C LEU A 107 29.08 -0.12 -20.70
N MET A 108 27.93 -0.55 -20.19
CA MET A 108 26.98 -1.38 -20.91
C MET A 108 25.66 -0.62 -21.10
N GLU A 109 24.99 -0.84 -22.24
CA GLU A 109 23.85 -0.02 -22.67
C GLU A 109 22.54 -0.38 -21.96
N ALA A 110 22.37 -1.66 -21.63
CA ALA A 110 21.16 -2.22 -21.06
C ALA A 110 21.46 -3.39 -20.11
N ASP A 111 20.42 -3.85 -19.42
CA ASP A 111 20.38 -5.16 -18.75
C ASP A 111 19.50 -6.15 -19.54
N LEU A 112 19.75 -7.45 -19.39
CA LEU A 112 19.02 -8.49 -20.12
C LEU A 112 17.51 -8.51 -19.76
N HIS A 113 17.11 -8.04 -18.57
CA HIS A 113 15.70 -7.88 -18.21
C HIS A 113 15.03 -6.75 -19.01
N ALA A 114 15.74 -5.67 -19.35
CA ALA A 114 15.28 -4.66 -20.29
C ALA A 114 15.17 -5.22 -21.72
N ILE A 115 16.20 -5.93 -22.20
CA ILE A 115 16.21 -6.55 -23.54
C ILE A 115 15.05 -7.54 -23.70
N ILE A 116 14.82 -8.45 -22.75
CA ILE A 116 13.71 -9.42 -22.79
C ILE A 116 12.35 -8.73 -22.89
N ARG A 117 12.12 -7.66 -22.12
CA ARG A 117 10.83 -6.94 -22.02
C ARG A 117 10.60 -5.89 -23.10
N SER A 118 11.63 -5.50 -23.86
CA SER A 118 11.56 -4.48 -24.91
C SER A 118 10.56 -4.79 -26.03
N GLY A 119 10.28 -6.08 -26.26
CA GLY A 119 9.55 -6.56 -27.44
C GLY A 119 10.43 -6.75 -28.68
N GLN A 120 11.72 -6.41 -28.62
CA GLN A 120 12.68 -6.66 -29.69
C GLN A 120 12.70 -8.17 -30.05
N PRO A 121 12.67 -8.54 -31.34
CA PRO A 121 12.85 -9.93 -31.76
C PRO A 121 14.22 -10.43 -31.32
N LEU A 122 14.24 -11.61 -30.70
CA LEU A 122 15.45 -12.34 -30.34
C LEU A 122 15.31 -13.72 -30.98
N SER A 123 16.30 -14.11 -31.78
CA SER A 123 16.38 -15.46 -32.34
C SER A 123 17.03 -16.43 -31.38
N ASP A 124 16.92 -17.73 -31.64
CA ASP A 124 17.56 -18.79 -30.85
C ASP A 124 19.08 -18.59 -30.71
N ALA A 125 19.74 -18.03 -31.74
CA ALA A 125 21.17 -17.67 -31.68
C ALA A 125 21.50 -16.62 -30.60
N HIS A 126 20.59 -15.67 -30.32
CA HIS A 126 20.76 -14.72 -29.21
C HIS A 126 20.61 -15.44 -27.87
N PHE A 127 19.67 -16.38 -27.75
CA PHE A 127 19.49 -17.18 -26.53
C PHE A 127 20.72 -18.06 -26.25
N GLN A 128 21.23 -18.74 -27.28
CA GLN A 128 22.49 -19.50 -27.21
C GLN A 128 23.65 -18.62 -26.76
N SER A 129 23.87 -17.46 -27.41
CA SER A 129 24.97 -16.54 -27.08
C SER A 129 24.89 -16.03 -25.63
N PHE A 130 23.72 -15.56 -25.18
CA PHE A 130 23.57 -15.04 -23.82
C PHE A 130 23.76 -16.13 -22.75
N ILE A 131 23.26 -17.36 -22.97
CA ILE A 131 23.47 -18.46 -22.03
C ILE A 131 24.92 -18.94 -22.06
N TYR A 132 25.55 -19.06 -23.24
CA TYR A 132 26.97 -19.39 -23.38
C TYR A 132 27.87 -18.41 -22.61
N GLN A 133 27.75 -17.11 -22.88
CA GLN A 133 28.51 -16.07 -22.20
C GLN A 133 28.29 -16.04 -20.68
N THR A 134 27.06 -16.30 -20.24
CA THR A 134 26.74 -16.42 -18.80
C THR A 134 27.47 -17.61 -18.17
N LEU A 135 27.51 -18.76 -18.84
CA LEU A 135 28.22 -19.96 -18.37
C LEU A 135 29.75 -19.78 -18.39
N CYS A 136 30.31 -19.08 -19.38
CA CYS A 136 31.75 -18.77 -19.41
C CYS A 136 32.15 -17.89 -18.21
N GLY A 137 31.40 -16.80 -17.95
CA GLY A 137 31.60 -15.99 -16.75
C GLY A 137 31.42 -16.79 -15.46
N LEU A 138 30.44 -17.69 -15.41
CA LEU A 138 30.15 -18.51 -14.23
C LEU A 138 31.23 -19.55 -13.94
N ARG A 139 31.80 -20.21 -14.95
CA ARG A 139 32.95 -21.13 -14.84
C ARG A 139 34.18 -20.43 -14.26
N TYR A 140 34.43 -19.17 -14.63
CA TYR A 140 35.51 -18.37 -14.04
C TYR A 140 35.24 -18.05 -12.55
N ILE A 141 34.00 -17.71 -12.19
CA ILE A 141 33.59 -17.43 -10.80
C ILE A 141 33.67 -18.71 -9.93
N HIS A 142 33.14 -19.83 -10.42
CA HIS A 142 33.08 -21.12 -9.71
C HIS A 142 34.48 -21.71 -9.48
N SER A 143 35.37 -21.62 -10.47
CA SER A 143 36.77 -22.07 -10.32
C SER A 143 37.58 -21.24 -9.31
N ALA A 144 37.16 -20.00 -9.00
CA ALA A 144 37.71 -19.21 -7.90
C ALA A 144 37.20 -19.62 -6.50
N SER A 145 36.41 -20.69 -6.39
CA SER A 145 35.67 -21.09 -5.18
C SER A 145 34.63 -20.05 -4.70
N VAL A 146 34.00 -19.32 -5.64
CA VAL A 146 32.94 -18.33 -5.38
C VAL A 146 31.60 -18.81 -5.95
N LEU A 147 30.49 -18.52 -5.26
CA LEU A 147 29.10 -18.65 -5.75
C LEU A 147 28.49 -17.26 -5.91
N HIS A 148 27.71 -17.01 -6.98
CA HIS A 148 27.12 -15.69 -7.27
C HIS A 148 25.84 -15.42 -6.45
N ARG A 149 24.97 -16.43 -6.30
CA ARG A 149 23.75 -16.46 -5.45
C ARG A 149 22.59 -15.56 -5.85
N ASP A 150 22.79 -14.55 -6.70
CA ASP A 150 21.72 -13.66 -7.19
C ASP A 150 21.82 -13.40 -8.71
N LEU A 151 22.10 -14.45 -9.49
CA LEU A 151 21.99 -14.38 -10.96
C LEU A 151 20.53 -14.19 -11.36
N LYS A 152 20.28 -13.17 -12.17
CA LYS A 152 18.98 -12.78 -12.71
C LYS A 152 19.19 -11.90 -13.95
N PRO A 153 18.22 -11.76 -14.87
CA PRO A 153 18.43 -10.97 -16.09
C PRO A 153 18.77 -9.49 -15.83
N GLY A 154 18.42 -8.94 -14.66
CA GLY A 154 18.81 -7.58 -14.25
C GLY A 154 20.26 -7.42 -13.73
N ASN A 155 20.99 -8.54 -13.57
CA ASN A 155 22.41 -8.58 -13.17
C ASN A 155 23.31 -9.09 -14.33
N LEU A 156 22.75 -9.19 -15.53
CA LEU A 156 23.45 -9.52 -16.76
C LEU A 156 23.36 -8.31 -17.68
N LEU A 157 24.46 -7.59 -17.84
CA LEU A 157 24.56 -6.37 -18.64
C LEU A 157 24.84 -6.73 -20.10
N VAL A 158 24.28 -5.95 -21.04
CA VAL A 158 24.31 -6.22 -22.49
C VAL A 158 24.53 -4.93 -23.29
N ASN A 159 25.26 -5.01 -24.41
CA ASN A 159 25.46 -3.94 -25.41
C ASN A 159 24.92 -4.35 -26.80
N ALA A 160 24.94 -3.42 -27.76
CA ALA A 160 24.49 -3.62 -29.14
C ALA A 160 25.15 -4.82 -29.85
N ASP A 161 26.44 -5.04 -29.60
CA ASP A 161 27.23 -6.17 -30.13
C ASP A 161 26.86 -7.53 -29.48
N CYS A 162 25.89 -7.53 -28.56
CA CYS A 162 25.40 -8.68 -27.80
C CYS A 162 26.45 -9.34 -26.90
N GLU A 163 27.50 -8.61 -26.50
CA GLU A 163 28.37 -9.02 -25.40
C GLU A 163 27.60 -8.98 -24.08
N LEU A 164 27.87 -9.95 -23.20
CA LEU A 164 27.18 -10.11 -21.93
C LEU A 164 28.18 -10.16 -20.76
N LYS A 165 27.89 -9.38 -19.71
CA LYS A 165 28.74 -9.24 -18.52
C LYS A 165 27.95 -9.39 -17.21
N ILE A 166 28.45 -10.24 -16.31
CA ILE A 166 27.88 -10.47 -14.97
C ILE A 166 28.27 -9.32 -14.03
N CYS A 167 27.32 -8.85 -13.21
CA CYS A 167 27.52 -7.79 -12.20
C CYS A 167 26.75 -8.04 -10.89
N ASP A 168 26.98 -7.18 -9.89
CA ASP A 168 26.39 -7.23 -8.53
C ASP A 168 26.78 -8.48 -7.72
N PHE A 169 28.07 -8.52 -7.38
CA PHE A 169 28.69 -9.53 -6.50
C PHE A 169 28.38 -9.30 -5.01
N GLY A 170 27.50 -8.37 -4.66
CA GLY A 170 27.20 -8.03 -3.27
C GLY A 170 26.71 -9.22 -2.44
N LEU A 171 25.98 -10.17 -3.05
CA LEU A 171 25.42 -11.36 -2.39
C LEU A 171 26.29 -12.63 -2.51
N ALA A 172 27.38 -12.60 -3.27
CA ALA A 172 28.26 -13.75 -3.50
C ALA A 172 28.86 -14.32 -2.20
N ARG A 173 29.35 -15.56 -2.21
CA ARG A 173 30.06 -16.19 -1.07
C ARG A 173 31.07 -17.25 -1.52
N GLY A 174 32.00 -17.57 -0.63
CA GLY A 174 32.87 -18.72 -0.80
C GLY A 174 32.14 -20.03 -0.57
N PHE A 175 32.68 -21.10 -1.16
CA PHE A 175 32.33 -22.48 -0.82
C PHE A 175 33.60 -23.33 -0.80
N GLU A 176 33.67 -24.28 0.11
CA GLU A 176 34.77 -25.23 0.20
C GLU A 176 34.32 -26.62 -0.28
N THR A 177 35.25 -27.35 -0.89
CA THR A 177 35.01 -28.64 -1.54
C THR A 177 35.33 -29.84 -0.64
N ASP A 178 35.92 -29.61 0.53
CA ASP A 178 36.36 -30.65 1.46
C ASP A 178 35.36 -30.87 2.60
N PRO A 179 34.66 -32.03 2.68
CA PRO A 179 33.60 -32.25 3.69
C PRO A 179 34.07 -32.32 5.15
N GLY A 180 35.38 -32.32 5.40
CA GLY A 180 35.96 -32.64 6.71
C GLY A 180 36.10 -31.49 7.70
N MET A 181 35.89 -30.23 7.29
CA MET A 181 36.35 -29.07 8.07
C MET A 181 35.35 -27.91 8.19
N ASN A 182 34.04 -28.18 8.10
CA ASN A 182 32.95 -27.20 8.23
C ASN A 182 32.87 -26.54 9.63
N GLN A 183 33.79 -25.62 9.95
CA GLN A 183 33.85 -24.88 11.21
C GLN A 183 33.71 -23.36 11.02
N SER A 184 32.64 -22.92 10.37
CA SER A 184 32.16 -21.52 10.41
C SER A 184 30.67 -21.43 10.09
N GLY A 185 29.83 -21.84 11.05
CA GLY A 185 28.36 -21.83 10.95
C GLY A 185 27.71 -20.44 10.97
N SER A 186 28.15 -19.53 10.10
CA SER A 186 27.51 -18.22 9.93
C SER A 186 26.16 -18.37 9.23
N PHE A 187 25.06 -18.30 10.00
CA PHE A 187 23.70 -18.27 9.48
C PHE A 187 23.57 -17.26 8.32
N MET A 188 23.18 -17.75 7.14
CA MET A 188 23.20 -16.96 5.90
C MET A 188 21.83 -16.34 5.61
N THR A 189 21.52 -15.23 6.30
CA THR A 189 20.29 -14.42 6.16
C THR A 189 19.87 -14.25 4.69
N GLU A 190 18.73 -14.86 4.32
CA GLU A 190 18.40 -15.18 2.92
C GLU A 190 17.74 -13.99 2.17
N TYR A 191 17.23 -12.98 2.86
CA TYR A 191 15.93 -12.39 2.49
C TYR A 191 15.92 -11.14 1.57
N VAL A 192 17.04 -10.73 0.98
CA VAL A 192 17.16 -9.39 0.32
C VAL A 192 17.40 -9.42 -1.20
N ALA A 193 16.64 -10.25 -1.96
CA ALA A 193 16.72 -10.28 -3.44
C ALA A 193 15.45 -10.84 -4.11
N THR A 194 15.38 -10.74 -5.45
CA THR A 194 14.25 -11.25 -6.25
C THR A 194 14.24 -12.78 -6.25
N ARG A 195 13.37 -13.36 -5.42
CA ARG A 195 13.29 -14.82 -5.18
C ARG A 195 13.03 -15.72 -6.40
N TRP A 196 12.64 -15.16 -7.55
CA TRP A 196 12.16 -15.91 -8.71
C TRP A 196 13.21 -16.84 -9.35
N TYR A 197 14.49 -16.52 -9.20
CA TYR A 197 15.61 -17.26 -9.79
C TYR A 197 16.35 -18.15 -8.77
N ARG A 198 15.82 -18.29 -7.54
CA ARG A 198 16.45 -19.09 -6.46
C ARG A 198 16.17 -20.57 -6.62
N ALA A 199 17.19 -21.38 -6.36
CA ALA A 199 17.13 -22.83 -6.41
C ALA A 199 16.31 -23.44 -5.26
N PRO A 200 15.69 -24.63 -5.44
CA PRO A 200 14.92 -25.29 -4.39
C PRO A 200 15.75 -25.49 -3.12
N GLU A 201 17.01 -25.91 -3.23
CA GLU A 201 17.88 -26.18 -2.08
C GLU A 201 18.30 -24.92 -1.30
N ILE A 202 18.32 -23.72 -1.90
CA ILE A 202 18.48 -22.45 -1.15
C ILE A 202 17.36 -22.31 -0.13
N MET A 203 16.15 -22.67 -0.53
CA MET A 203 14.95 -22.56 0.28
C MET A 203 14.88 -23.74 1.29
N LEU A 204 15.00 -24.96 0.76
CA LEU A 204 14.71 -26.20 1.46
C LEU A 204 15.79 -26.61 2.48
N SER A 205 17.05 -26.23 2.25
CA SER A 205 18.22 -26.66 3.04
C SER A 205 19.00 -25.49 3.64
N HIS A 206 19.57 -25.69 4.84
CA HIS A 206 20.16 -24.62 5.66
C HIS A 206 21.69 -24.65 5.79
N GLN A 207 22.39 -25.70 5.31
CA GLN A 207 23.80 -25.92 5.69
C GLN A 207 24.79 -26.20 4.56
N ASN A 208 24.39 -26.76 3.42
CA ASN A 208 25.29 -27.07 2.29
C ASN A 208 24.77 -26.43 1.00
N TYR A 209 25.58 -25.58 0.36
CA TYR A 209 25.29 -24.98 -0.96
C TYR A 209 26.47 -25.25 -1.91
N THR A 210 26.17 -25.48 -3.18
CA THR A 210 27.15 -25.80 -4.23
C THR A 210 26.96 -24.90 -5.45
N THR A 211 27.85 -25.01 -6.43
CA THR A 211 27.77 -24.38 -7.76
C THR A 211 26.42 -24.57 -8.47
N ALA A 212 25.72 -25.66 -8.18
CA ALA A 212 24.40 -25.97 -8.75
C ALA A 212 23.35 -24.87 -8.52
N ILE A 213 23.44 -24.07 -7.44
CA ILE A 213 22.46 -23.01 -7.15
C ILE A 213 22.42 -21.95 -8.25
N ASP A 214 23.59 -21.62 -8.83
CA ASP A 214 23.70 -20.62 -9.88
C ASP A 214 23.25 -21.19 -11.24
N ILE A 215 23.52 -22.48 -11.50
CA ILE A 215 23.03 -23.19 -12.71
C ILE A 215 21.49 -23.19 -12.77
N TRP A 216 20.82 -23.35 -11.62
CA TRP A 216 19.36 -23.21 -11.56
C TRP A 216 18.90 -21.80 -11.96
N SER A 217 19.60 -20.77 -11.50
CA SER A 217 19.32 -19.39 -11.89
C SER A 217 19.51 -19.18 -13.40
N VAL A 218 20.56 -19.76 -14.00
CA VAL A 218 20.75 -19.79 -15.47
C VAL A 218 19.59 -20.49 -16.18
N GLY A 219 19.10 -21.63 -15.65
CA GLY A 219 17.90 -22.29 -16.16
C GLY A 219 16.65 -21.41 -16.10
N CYS A 220 16.48 -20.65 -15.01
CA CYS A 220 15.38 -19.67 -14.89
C CYS A 220 15.51 -18.51 -15.88
N ILE A 221 16.74 -18.10 -16.22
CA ILE A 221 17.04 -17.07 -17.21
C ILE A 221 16.74 -17.59 -18.64
N LEU A 222 17.15 -18.81 -18.98
CA LEU A 222 16.80 -19.46 -20.25
C LEU A 222 15.28 -19.59 -20.42
N ALA A 223 14.56 -20.00 -19.38
CA ALA A 223 13.09 -20.02 -19.40
C ALA A 223 12.45 -18.63 -19.59
N GLU A 224 13.05 -17.56 -19.04
CA GLU A 224 12.57 -16.19 -19.23
C GLU A 224 12.91 -15.61 -20.62
N LEU A 225 14.03 -16.02 -21.23
CA LEU A 225 14.36 -15.72 -22.63
C LEU A 225 13.35 -16.35 -23.58
N LEU A 226 13.11 -17.67 -23.45
CA LEU A 226 12.14 -18.42 -24.26
C LEU A 226 10.69 -17.93 -24.07
N GLY A 227 10.27 -17.69 -22.82
CA GLY A 227 8.89 -17.32 -22.49
C GLY A 227 8.58 -15.82 -22.44
N ARG A 228 9.59 -14.95 -22.57
CA ARG A 228 9.53 -13.49 -22.33
C ARG A 228 8.93 -13.08 -20.98
N ARG A 229 8.95 -13.98 -19.98
CA ARG A 229 8.40 -13.77 -18.64
C ARG A 229 9.07 -14.70 -17.61
N PRO A 230 9.27 -14.27 -16.34
CA PRO A 230 9.83 -15.12 -15.30
C PRO A 230 8.99 -16.39 -15.09
N LEU A 231 9.63 -17.55 -15.08
CA LEU A 231 8.96 -18.86 -14.93
C LEU A 231 8.35 -19.06 -13.53
N PHE A 232 9.14 -18.82 -12.47
CA PHE A 232 8.73 -19.07 -11.08
C PHE A 232 8.45 -17.76 -10.34
N LYS A 233 7.23 -17.21 -10.50
CA LYS A 233 6.87 -15.89 -9.97
C LYS A 233 6.24 -15.90 -8.57
N GLY A 234 6.94 -16.45 -7.58
CA GLY A 234 6.47 -16.51 -6.19
C GLY A 234 6.37 -15.13 -5.50
N ARG A 235 5.32 -14.96 -4.69
CA ARG A 235 5.04 -13.75 -3.87
C ARG A 235 5.76 -13.75 -2.52
N ASP A 236 6.03 -14.94 -2.00
CA ASP A 236 6.70 -15.24 -0.73
C ASP A 236 7.48 -16.57 -0.87
N TYR A 237 8.13 -17.06 0.19
CA TYR A 237 8.87 -18.32 0.18
C TYR A 237 7.97 -19.53 -0.17
N VAL A 238 6.80 -19.63 0.45
CA VAL A 238 5.91 -20.78 0.30
C VAL A 238 5.26 -20.77 -1.09
N ASP A 239 4.84 -19.60 -1.57
CA ASP A 239 4.33 -19.40 -2.91
C ASP A 239 5.40 -19.64 -4.00
N GLN A 240 6.68 -19.30 -3.76
CA GLN A 240 7.79 -19.60 -4.67
C GLN A 240 8.01 -21.12 -4.80
N LEU A 241 8.08 -21.84 -3.69
CA LEU A 241 8.19 -23.30 -3.70
C LEU A 241 6.99 -23.93 -4.43
N ASN A 242 5.79 -23.42 -4.18
CA ASN A 242 4.59 -23.84 -4.91
C ASN A 242 4.61 -23.51 -6.41
N GLN A 243 5.26 -22.42 -6.87
CA GLN A 243 5.42 -22.21 -8.32
C GLN A 243 6.38 -23.22 -8.94
N ILE A 244 7.44 -23.60 -8.22
CA ILE A 244 8.40 -24.63 -8.68
C ILE A 244 7.72 -25.99 -8.81
N LEU A 245 7.03 -26.44 -7.75
CA LEU A 245 6.33 -27.73 -7.71
C LEU A 245 5.24 -27.84 -8.79
N LYS A 246 4.55 -26.76 -9.15
CA LYS A 246 3.55 -26.75 -10.24
C LYS A 246 4.12 -27.05 -11.64
N VAL A 247 5.44 -26.93 -11.83
CA VAL A 247 6.10 -27.18 -13.12
C VAL A 247 6.95 -28.44 -13.06
N LEU A 248 7.77 -28.62 -12.01
CA LEU A 248 8.63 -29.79 -11.87
C LEU A 248 7.90 -31.03 -11.32
N GLY A 249 6.69 -30.85 -10.77
CA GLY A 249 5.97 -31.87 -10.02
C GLY A 249 6.42 -31.95 -8.56
N THR A 250 5.79 -32.85 -7.81
CA THR A 250 6.17 -33.17 -6.44
C THR A 250 7.40 -34.09 -6.45
N PRO A 251 8.48 -33.78 -5.72
CA PRO A 251 9.70 -34.60 -5.70
C PRO A 251 9.45 -35.98 -5.08
N SER A 252 10.28 -36.97 -5.44
CA SER A 252 10.24 -38.28 -4.80
C SER A 252 10.63 -38.21 -3.33
N GLU A 253 10.12 -39.10 -2.47
CA GLU A 253 10.48 -39.15 -1.05
C GLU A 253 12.00 -39.31 -0.82
N ALA A 254 12.72 -39.98 -1.73
CA ALA A 254 14.17 -40.10 -1.66
C ALA A 254 14.87 -38.73 -1.87
N THR A 255 14.41 -37.96 -2.86
CA THR A 255 14.88 -36.58 -3.13
C THR A 255 14.52 -35.66 -1.97
N LEU A 256 13.28 -35.74 -1.50
CA LEU A 256 12.73 -34.89 -0.45
C LEU A 256 13.48 -35.08 0.88
N ARG A 257 13.87 -36.31 1.21
CA ARG A 257 14.70 -36.62 2.39
C ARG A 257 16.14 -36.13 2.28
N ARG A 258 16.68 -35.99 1.05
CA ARG A 258 18.05 -35.54 0.78
C ARG A 258 18.16 -34.01 0.77
N VAL A 259 17.17 -33.32 0.21
CA VAL A 259 17.22 -31.87 -0.08
C VAL A 259 16.36 -31.04 0.89
N GLY A 260 15.37 -31.64 1.55
CA GLY A 260 14.45 -30.95 2.46
C GLY A 260 14.86 -31.00 3.93
N SER A 261 14.91 -29.83 4.57
CA SER A 261 14.81 -29.70 6.03
C SER A 261 13.51 -30.32 6.57
N PRO A 262 13.44 -30.82 7.82
CA PRO A 262 12.26 -31.53 8.33
C PRO A 262 10.93 -30.78 8.16
N ARG A 263 10.93 -29.46 8.41
CA ARG A 263 9.77 -28.57 8.24
C ARG A 263 9.33 -28.47 6.77
N ALA A 264 10.27 -28.47 5.83
CA ALA A 264 9.98 -28.42 4.41
C ALA A 264 9.56 -29.79 3.83
N GLN A 265 10.12 -30.90 4.34
CA GLN A 265 9.62 -32.24 4.03
C GLN A 265 8.16 -32.39 4.42
N GLU A 266 7.83 -32.02 5.65
CA GLU A 266 6.45 -32.12 6.15
C GLU A 266 5.51 -31.20 5.38
N TYR A 267 5.92 -29.96 5.09
CA TYR A 267 5.13 -29.06 4.23
C TYR A 267 4.81 -29.69 2.86
N ILE A 268 5.81 -30.24 2.16
CA ILE A 268 5.62 -30.86 0.85
C ILE A 268 4.73 -32.12 0.93
N ARG A 269 4.78 -32.88 2.03
CA ARG A 269 3.87 -34.01 2.28
C ARG A 269 2.41 -33.60 2.49
N THR A 270 2.13 -32.36 2.90
CA THR A 270 0.74 -31.85 2.99
C THR A 270 0.12 -31.48 1.64
N LEU A 271 0.90 -31.46 0.55
CA LEU A 271 0.44 -31.08 -0.78
C LEU A 271 -0.05 -32.29 -1.58
N GLU A 272 -1.08 -32.09 -2.41
CA GLU A 272 -1.52 -33.11 -3.37
C GLU A 272 -0.38 -33.43 -4.37
N PRO A 273 -0.01 -34.70 -4.56
CA PRO A 273 1.06 -35.08 -5.50
C PRO A 273 0.77 -34.62 -6.94
N SER A 274 1.73 -33.93 -7.54
CA SER A 274 1.60 -33.31 -8.87
C SER A 274 2.64 -33.87 -9.86
N PRO A 275 2.26 -34.15 -11.12
CA PRO A 275 3.20 -34.61 -12.14
C PRO A 275 4.01 -33.44 -12.74
N ARG A 276 5.23 -33.73 -13.24
CA ARG A 276 6.04 -32.77 -14.00
C ARG A 276 5.30 -32.32 -15.26
N VAL A 277 5.31 -31.02 -15.53
CA VAL A 277 4.84 -30.42 -16.77
C VAL A 277 5.97 -30.51 -17.82
N PRO A 278 5.75 -31.15 -18.98
CA PRO A 278 6.74 -31.14 -20.07
C PRO A 278 7.00 -29.72 -20.57
N PHE A 279 8.27 -29.33 -20.75
CA PHE A 279 8.64 -27.95 -21.09
C PHE A 279 8.17 -27.54 -22.49
N GLU A 280 7.96 -28.51 -23.39
CA GLU A 280 7.37 -28.36 -24.72
C GLU A 280 5.94 -27.81 -24.66
N ARG A 281 5.23 -28.01 -23.54
CA ARG A 281 3.89 -27.42 -23.32
C ARG A 281 3.94 -25.97 -22.80
N LEU A 282 5.10 -25.52 -22.32
CA LEU A 282 5.30 -24.15 -21.83
C LEU A 282 5.98 -23.27 -22.88
N PHE A 283 6.79 -23.87 -23.75
CA PHE A 283 7.54 -23.21 -24.82
C PHE A 283 7.44 -24.03 -26.13
N PRO A 284 6.27 -24.05 -26.79
CA PRO A 284 6.01 -24.94 -27.94
C PRO A 284 6.85 -24.60 -29.17
N ASP A 285 7.25 -23.34 -29.33
CA ASP A 285 8.03 -22.84 -30.48
C ASP A 285 9.56 -22.85 -30.22
N ALA A 286 10.01 -23.44 -29.11
CA ALA A 286 11.42 -23.44 -28.71
C ALA A 286 12.24 -24.57 -29.36
N ASN A 287 13.54 -24.34 -29.54
CA ASN A 287 14.48 -25.36 -30.00
C ASN A 287 14.50 -26.56 -29.01
N PRO A 288 14.26 -27.81 -29.46
CA PRO A 288 14.30 -28.98 -28.58
C PRO A 288 15.60 -29.16 -27.79
N LEU A 289 16.74 -28.72 -28.32
CA LEU A 289 18.03 -28.75 -27.61
C LEU A 289 18.09 -27.72 -26.47
N ALA A 290 17.42 -26.57 -26.62
CA ALA A 290 17.24 -25.60 -25.54
C ALA A 290 16.38 -26.19 -24.41
N LEU A 291 15.35 -26.96 -24.77
CA LEU A 291 14.46 -27.62 -23.81
C LEU A 291 15.15 -28.76 -23.07
N ASP A 292 16.01 -29.54 -23.73
CA ASP A 292 16.86 -30.54 -23.07
C ASP A 292 17.82 -29.88 -22.07
N LEU A 293 18.57 -28.83 -22.48
CA LEU A 293 19.45 -28.10 -21.57
C LEU A 293 18.68 -27.51 -20.37
N LEU A 294 17.54 -26.87 -20.63
CA LEU A 294 16.64 -26.35 -19.60
C LEU A 294 16.15 -27.46 -18.65
N SER A 295 15.88 -28.66 -19.17
CA SER A 295 15.42 -29.80 -18.38
C SER A 295 16.44 -30.30 -17.36
N ARG A 296 17.74 -30.15 -17.69
CA ARG A 296 18.91 -30.53 -16.87
C ARG A 296 19.38 -29.41 -15.95
N MET A 297 19.16 -28.14 -16.32
CA MET A 297 19.38 -26.98 -15.44
C MET A 297 18.29 -26.86 -14.35
N LEU A 298 17.03 -27.17 -14.68
CA LEU A 298 15.91 -27.14 -13.73
C LEU A 298 15.61 -28.52 -13.12
N ALA A 299 16.67 -29.19 -12.63
CA ALA A 299 16.57 -30.37 -11.77
C ALA A 299 16.26 -29.96 -10.31
N PHE A 300 15.32 -30.66 -9.66
CA PHE A 300 14.93 -30.37 -8.27
C PHE A 300 16.02 -30.78 -7.28
N ASP A 301 16.70 -31.90 -7.52
CA ASP A 301 17.89 -32.28 -6.78
C ASP A 301 19.12 -31.53 -7.34
N PRO A 302 19.91 -30.81 -6.51
CA PRO A 302 21.13 -30.16 -6.98
C PRO A 302 22.21 -31.13 -7.47
N SER A 303 22.17 -32.42 -7.08
CA SER A 303 23.11 -33.45 -7.57
C SER A 303 22.69 -34.10 -8.89
N GLU A 304 21.46 -33.89 -9.35
CA GLU A 304 20.98 -34.28 -10.69
C GLU A 304 21.08 -33.13 -11.71
N ARG A 305 21.55 -31.95 -11.27
CA ARG A 305 21.68 -30.75 -12.09
C ARG A 305 22.99 -30.76 -12.86
N ILE A 306 22.94 -30.34 -14.12
CA ILE A 306 24.11 -30.26 -15.00
C ILE A 306 25.20 -29.33 -14.41
N SER A 307 26.48 -29.66 -14.58
CA SER A 307 27.59 -28.77 -14.18
C SER A 307 27.73 -27.59 -15.13
N CYS A 308 28.58 -26.61 -14.80
CA CYS A 308 28.84 -25.48 -15.70
C CYS A 308 29.62 -25.95 -16.95
N GLU A 309 30.54 -26.89 -16.73
CA GLU A 309 31.43 -27.50 -17.71
C GLU A 309 30.67 -28.42 -18.68
N ASP A 310 29.73 -29.23 -18.17
CA ASP A 310 28.86 -30.07 -19.00
C ASP A 310 27.82 -29.24 -19.77
N ALA A 311 27.38 -28.10 -19.21
CA ALA A 311 26.45 -27.20 -19.87
C ALA A 311 27.09 -26.48 -21.08
N LEU A 312 28.35 -26.08 -20.98
CA LEU A 312 29.13 -25.52 -22.10
C LEU A 312 29.31 -26.55 -23.23
N GLN A 313 29.57 -27.81 -22.89
CA GLN A 313 29.67 -28.93 -23.83
C GLN A 313 28.33 -29.41 -24.41
N HIS A 314 27.19 -28.84 -23.98
CA HIS A 314 25.87 -29.32 -24.39
C HIS A 314 25.62 -29.04 -25.88
N PRO A 315 24.99 -29.96 -26.66
CA PRO A 315 24.76 -29.77 -28.09
C PRO A 315 24.06 -28.46 -28.47
N TYR A 316 23.24 -27.87 -27.59
CA TYR A 316 22.62 -26.57 -27.82
C TYR A 316 23.62 -25.42 -27.95
N LEU A 317 24.79 -25.50 -27.30
CA LEU A 317 25.82 -24.46 -27.31
C LEU A 317 27.03 -24.82 -28.19
N SER A 318 26.99 -25.96 -28.89
CA SER A 318 28.08 -26.47 -29.74
C SER A 318 28.57 -25.54 -30.86
N VAL A 319 27.81 -24.51 -31.22
CA VAL A 319 28.20 -23.45 -32.17
C VAL A 319 29.15 -22.43 -31.54
N TRP A 320 29.13 -22.28 -30.22
CA TRP A 320 29.87 -21.27 -29.45
C TRP A 320 31.00 -21.86 -28.59
N HIS A 321 30.93 -23.15 -28.26
CA HIS A 321 31.87 -23.82 -27.36
C HIS A 321 33.30 -23.87 -27.91
N ASP A 322 34.22 -23.18 -27.24
CA ASP A 322 35.67 -23.24 -27.46
C ASP A 322 36.40 -23.41 -26.12
N PRO A 323 36.91 -24.62 -25.79
CA PRO A 323 37.67 -24.86 -24.57
C PRO A 323 38.91 -23.96 -24.37
N THR A 324 39.44 -23.33 -25.42
CA THR A 324 40.60 -22.43 -25.37
C THR A 324 40.23 -20.99 -25.00
N ASP A 325 38.99 -20.58 -25.24
CA ASP A 325 38.44 -19.25 -24.89
C ASP A 325 37.47 -19.32 -23.68
N GLU A 326 37.59 -20.40 -22.89
CA GLU A 326 36.84 -20.67 -21.65
C GLU A 326 37.78 -20.80 -20.43
N PRO A 327 38.48 -19.73 -20.03
CA PRO A 327 39.47 -19.79 -18.96
C PRO A 327 38.84 -20.06 -17.58
N THR A 328 39.60 -20.70 -16.70
CA THR A 328 39.31 -20.77 -15.25
C THR A 328 40.11 -19.71 -14.49
N CYS A 329 39.67 -19.37 -13.28
CA CYS A 329 40.41 -18.44 -12.44
C CYS A 329 41.66 -19.13 -11.88
N PRO A 330 42.88 -18.57 -12.04
CA PRO A 330 44.12 -19.22 -11.63
C PRO A 330 44.33 -19.24 -10.10
N THR A 331 43.53 -18.47 -9.35
CA THR A 331 43.66 -18.29 -7.90
C THR A 331 42.28 -18.25 -7.25
N LYS A 332 42.08 -19.09 -6.23
CA LYS A 332 40.90 -18.99 -5.35
C LYS A 332 40.83 -17.61 -4.68
N PHE A 333 39.62 -17.14 -4.40
CA PHE A 333 39.40 -15.87 -3.72
C PHE A 333 39.41 -16.05 -2.19
N ASP A 334 40.13 -15.18 -1.48
CA ASP A 334 40.21 -15.20 -0.02
C ASP A 334 39.02 -14.47 0.64
N PHE A 335 38.26 -15.21 1.45
CA PHE A 335 37.14 -14.69 2.24
C PHE A 335 37.50 -14.31 3.68
N GLY A 336 38.78 -14.33 4.08
CA GLY A 336 39.21 -14.04 5.45
C GLY A 336 38.71 -12.69 6.01
N PHE A 337 38.48 -11.69 5.16
CA PHE A 337 37.89 -10.40 5.56
C PHE A 337 36.43 -10.51 6.06
N GLU A 338 35.71 -11.60 5.77
CA GLU A 338 34.35 -11.85 6.30
C GLU A 338 34.35 -12.07 7.82
N ALA A 339 35.50 -12.40 8.42
CA ALA A 339 35.64 -12.49 9.88
C ALA A 339 35.44 -11.12 10.56
N VAL A 340 35.78 -10.02 9.88
CA VAL A 340 35.54 -8.65 10.36
C VAL A 340 34.03 -8.40 10.41
N ASN A 341 33.55 -7.89 11.55
CA ASN A 341 32.12 -7.92 11.89
C ASN A 341 31.57 -6.62 12.47
N ASP A 342 32.41 -5.61 12.64
CA ASP A 342 32.11 -4.26 13.09
C ASP A 342 32.18 -3.26 11.92
N VAL A 343 31.42 -2.17 12.00
CA VAL A 343 31.40 -1.16 10.92
C VAL A 343 32.72 -0.38 10.80
N PRO A 344 33.43 0.02 11.88
CA PRO A 344 34.73 0.69 11.79
C PRO A 344 35.81 -0.13 11.06
N GLY A 345 36.00 -1.40 11.40
CA GLY A 345 36.96 -2.29 10.77
C GLY A 345 36.66 -2.50 9.29
N MET A 346 35.39 -2.67 8.92
CA MET A 346 34.99 -2.73 7.51
C MET A 346 35.17 -1.39 6.78
N LYS A 347 34.97 -0.25 7.45
CA LYS A 347 35.27 1.08 6.87
C LYS A 347 36.77 1.24 6.58
N ALA A 348 37.63 0.79 7.50
CA ALA A 348 39.08 0.78 7.30
C ALA A 348 39.47 -0.10 6.09
N LEU A 349 38.94 -1.33 5.99
CA LEU A 349 39.18 -2.22 4.85
C LEU A 349 38.68 -1.63 3.52
N ILE A 350 37.52 -0.97 3.49
CA ILE A 350 37.04 -0.29 2.27
C ILE A 350 37.98 0.86 1.89
N LEU A 351 38.44 1.66 2.86
CA LEU A 351 39.35 2.78 2.59
C LEU A 351 40.72 2.30 2.09
N GLU A 352 41.28 1.26 2.70
CA GLU A 352 42.53 0.62 2.27
C GLU A 352 42.41 0.04 0.85
N GLU A 353 41.33 -0.71 0.57
CA GLU A 353 41.08 -1.33 -0.73
C GLU A 353 40.97 -0.28 -1.85
N VAL A 354 40.18 0.78 -1.62
CA VAL A 354 40.02 1.91 -2.55
C VAL A 354 41.36 2.63 -2.77
N HIS A 355 42.11 2.96 -1.70
CA HIS A 355 43.39 3.66 -1.83
C HIS A 355 44.44 2.80 -2.56
N SER A 356 44.52 1.50 -2.22
CA SER A 356 45.40 0.51 -2.84
C SER A 356 45.15 0.41 -4.34
N PHE A 357 43.91 0.11 -4.74
CA PHE A 357 43.55 -0.09 -6.14
C PHE A 357 43.70 1.19 -6.97
N ARG A 358 43.22 2.34 -6.45
CA ARG A 358 43.37 3.65 -7.10
C ARG A 358 44.83 4.01 -7.36
N THR A 359 45.73 3.69 -6.42
CA THR A 359 47.17 3.94 -6.58
C THR A 359 47.77 3.03 -7.66
N GLU A 360 47.41 1.75 -7.67
CA GLU A 360 47.81 0.77 -8.69
C GLU A 360 47.40 1.21 -10.10
N VAL A 361 46.09 1.43 -10.32
CA VAL A 361 45.57 1.69 -11.68
C VAL A 361 45.99 3.05 -12.23
N ARG A 362 46.09 4.09 -11.39
CA ARG A 362 46.52 5.43 -11.85
C ARG A 362 48.02 5.50 -12.11
N ALA A 363 48.84 4.72 -11.39
CA ALA A 363 50.27 4.58 -11.71
C ALA A 363 50.47 3.83 -13.04
N GLN A 364 49.69 2.77 -13.29
CA GLN A 364 49.72 2.04 -14.56
C GLN A 364 49.29 2.96 -15.72
N PHE A 365 48.16 3.66 -15.60
CA PHE A 365 47.67 4.59 -16.63
C PHE A 365 48.69 5.69 -17.01
N GLN A 366 49.47 6.18 -16.04
CA GLN A 366 50.56 7.13 -16.31
C GLN A 366 51.75 6.49 -17.03
N ALA A 367 52.10 5.23 -16.72
CA ALA A 367 53.12 4.49 -17.44
C ALA A 367 52.69 4.22 -18.89
N ASP A 368 51.44 3.80 -19.11
CA ASP A 368 50.86 3.52 -20.42
C ASP A 368 50.77 4.80 -21.28
N LEU A 369 50.36 5.94 -20.70
CA LEU A 369 50.38 7.25 -21.37
C LEU A 369 51.81 7.66 -21.79
N HIS A 370 52.80 7.51 -20.91
CA HIS A 370 54.19 7.80 -21.25
C HIS A 370 54.72 6.86 -22.34
N ALA A 371 54.37 5.58 -22.30
CA ALA A 371 54.74 4.60 -23.32
C ALA A 371 54.11 4.95 -24.68
N GLN A 372 52.82 5.28 -24.74
CA GLN A 372 52.16 5.71 -25.97
C GLN A 372 52.76 6.99 -26.55
N GLN A 373 53.09 7.98 -25.70
CA GLN A 373 53.73 9.22 -26.15
C GLN A 373 55.14 8.95 -26.71
N GLN A 374 55.94 8.09 -26.06
CA GLN A 374 57.24 7.67 -26.60
C GLN A 374 57.08 6.92 -27.92
N GLN A 375 56.10 6.02 -28.03
CA GLN A 375 55.86 5.23 -29.23
C GLN A 375 55.39 6.09 -30.41
N GLN A 376 54.53 7.10 -30.17
CA GLN A 376 54.16 8.11 -31.17
C GLN A 376 55.37 8.97 -31.59
N GLN A 377 56.20 9.43 -30.64
CA GLN A 377 57.42 10.18 -30.96
C GLN A 377 58.40 9.33 -31.78
N GLN A 378 58.53 8.04 -31.48
CA GLN A 378 59.41 7.13 -32.19
C GLN A 378 58.87 6.78 -33.59
N GLN A 379 57.56 6.59 -33.76
CA GLN A 379 56.91 6.45 -35.07
C GLN A 379 57.05 7.73 -35.91
N ALA A 380 56.87 8.91 -35.32
CA ALA A 380 57.05 10.20 -35.99
C ALA A 380 58.51 10.41 -36.43
N ALA A 381 59.49 10.04 -35.59
CA ALA A 381 60.90 10.08 -35.94
C ALA A 381 61.25 9.09 -37.07
N MET A 382 60.69 7.87 -37.06
CA MET A 382 60.87 6.89 -38.14
C MET A 382 60.22 7.36 -39.45
N ALA A 383 59.04 8.00 -39.39
CA ALA A 383 58.38 8.59 -40.55
C ALA A 383 59.18 9.76 -41.14
N ALA A 384 59.75 10.63 -40.29
CA ALA A 384 60.64 11.71 -40.71
C ALA A 384 61.91 11.19 -41.38
N ALA A 385 62.58 10.19 -40.78
CA ALA A 385 63.77 9.56 -41.35
C ALA A 385 63.48 8.84 -42.68
N ALA A 386 62.31 8.21 -42.82
CA ALA A 386 61.86 7.62 -44.08
C ALA A 386 61.60 8.69 -45.17
N ALA A 387 61.05 9.86 -44.79
CA ALA A 387 60.86 10.99 -45.69
C ALA A 387 62.20 11.61 -46.14
N GLU A 388 63.19 11.76 -45.25
CA GLU A 388 64.54 12.19 -45.61
C GLU A 388 65.24 11.18 -46.53
N ALA A 389 65.12 9.88 -46.26
CA ALA A 389 65.67 8.84 -47.13
C ALA A 389 65.04 8.86 -48.54
N ALA A 390 63.72 9.08 -48.64
CA ALA A 390 63.03 9.25 -49.92
C ALA A 390 63.48 10.52 -50.66
N ALA A 391 63.68 11.64 -49.95
CA ALA A 391 64.20 12.88 -50.53
C ALA A 391 65.64 12.72 -51.04
N ALA A 392 66.49 12.02 -50.29
CA ALA A 392 67.87 11.71 -50.70
C ALA A 392 67.92 10.85 -51.98
N GLN A 393 67.01 9.87 -52.14
CA GLN A 393 66.90 9.08 -53.37
C GLN A 393 66.43 9.91 -54.57
N GLN A 394 65.58 10.93 -54.38
CA GLN A 394 65.16 11.82 -55.47
C GLN A 394 66.29 12.71 -56.00
N GLN A 395 67.29 13.05 -55.19
CA GLN A 395 68.41 13.92 -55.60
C GLN A 395 69.44 13.24 -56.53
N GLN A 396 69.35 11.93 -56.77
CA GLN A 396 70.29 11.18 -57.62
C GLN A 396 69.84 10.98 -59.09
N ARG A 397 68.75 11.62 -59.55
CA ARG A 397 68.30 11.52 -60.97
C ARG A 397 68.65 12.78 -61.79
N PRO A 398 69.55 12.71 -62.77
CA PRO A 398 69.93 13.86 -63.59
C PRO A 398 69.05 14.06 -64.85
N GLY A 399 68.46 15.24 -64.98
CA GLY A 399 68.41 15.99 -66.26
C GLY A 399 67.18 15.86 -67.18
N GLY A 400 66.48 16.99 -67.37
CA GLY A 400 65.59 17.29 -68.52
C GLY A 400 64.13 16.86 -68.39
N LEU A 401 63.14 17.50 -69.05
CA LEU A 401 63.12 18.72 -69.91
C LEU A 401 61.68 19.38 -69.78
N PRO A 402 61.25 20.44 -70.51
CA PRO A 402 60.71 21.64 -69.84
C PRO A 402 59.18 21.90 -69.93
N GLN A 403 58.78 23.03 -69.32
CA GLN A 403 57.44 23.63 -69.20
C GLN A 403 56.80 24.05 -70.55
N PRO A 404 55.47 24.30 -70.58
CA PRO A 404 54.93 25.65 -70.33
C PRO A 404 53.73 25.63 -69.34
N ARG A 405 53.15 26.74 -68.84
CA ARG A 405 53.30 28.20 -69.08
C ARG A 405 53.00 28.96 -67.77
N ARG A 406 53.50 30.21 -67.59
CA ARG A 406 53.14 31.09 -66.45
C ARG A 406 51.91 31.95 -66.75
N GLN A 407 51.11 32.25 -65.71
CA GLN A 407 50.34 33.48 -65.40
C GLN A 407 49.18 33.12 -64.43
N GLU A 408 48.74 33.91 -63.44
CA GLU A 408 49.35 35.06 -62.73
C GLU A 408 48.64 35.22 -61.35
N SER A 409 49.18 36.00 -60.42
CA SER A 409 48.56 36.35 -59.11
C SER A 409 47.44 37.39 -59.27
N LEU A 410 46.41 37.63 -58.43
CA LEU A 410 46.03 37.49 -56.99
C LEU A 410 44.46 37.57 -56.93
N PRO A 411 43.72 37.73 -55.79
CA PRO A 411 44.05 37.70 -54.35
C PRO A 411 43.19 36.69 -53.52
N ILE A 412 43.34 36.72 -52.19
CA ILE A 412 42.57 35.90 -51.21
C ILE A 412 41.28 36.62 -50.77
N PRO A 413 40.15 35.91 -50.68
CA PRO A 413 39.19 36.10 -49.60
C PRO A 413 38.77 34.78 -48.90
N THR A 414 37.93 34.89 -47.86
CA THR A 414 37.68 33.84 -46.86
C THR A 414 36.62 32.79 -47.20
N ARG A 415 36.85 31.59 -46.65
CA ARG A 415 35.97 30.41 -46.50
C ARG A 415 34.53 30.73 -46.06
N ALA A 416 33.53 30.41 -46.90
CA ALA A 416 32.17 30.00 -46.51
C ALA A 416 31.41 29.35 -47.69
N GLU A 417 30.51 28.40 -47.38
CA GLU A 417 29.52 27.75 -48.29
C GLU A 417 30.10 26.92 -49.46
N ILE A 418 29.47 25.88 -50.03
CA ILE A 418 28.05 25.61 -50.35
C ILE A 418 27.71 24.09 -50.29
N ARG A 419 26.52 23.75 -49.73
CA ARG A 419 25.69 22.51 -49.89
C ARG A 419 26.31 21.13 -49.52
N LYS A 420 25.58 20.19 -48.89
CA LYS A 420 24.43 19.34 -49.33
C LYS A 420 24.77 18.50 -50.59
N THR A 421 24.51 17.19 -50.69
CA THR A 421 23.57 16.27 -49.98
C THR A 421 24.17 14.88 -49.71
N SER A 422 23.53 14.10 -48.83
CA SER A 422 23.64 12.61 -48.73
C SER A 422 23.07 11.92 -50.00
N PRO A 423 23.25 10.60 -50.23
CA PRO A 423 22.83 9.50 -49.33
C PRO A 423 23.89 8.39 -49.10
N GLY A 424 23.53 7.37 -48.30
CA GLY A 424 24.14 6.03 -48.36
C GLY A 424 23.44 5.16 -49.42
N GLU A 425 23.68 3.85 -49.52
CA GLU A 425 24.53 2.92 -48.75
C GLU A 425 25.13 1.91 -49.75
N ASP A 426 26.24 1.21 -49.43
CA ASP A 426 26.27 -0.27 -49.48
C ASP A 426 27.61 -0.88 -49.01
N HIS A 427 27.61 -2.20 -48.74
CA HIS A 427 28.75 -2.97 -48.24
C HIS A 427 29.54 -3.72 -49.33
N ALA A 428 30.83 -3.97 -49.10
CA ALA A 428 31.41 -5.33 -48.91
C ALA A 428 32.88 -5.51 -49.35
N ASN A 429 33.61 -6.30 -48.55
CA ASN A 429 34.82 -7.10 -48.82
C ASN A 429 36.14 -6.39 -49.27
N VAL A 430 37.31 -6.53 -48.62
CA VAL A 430 38.06 -7.75 -48.15
C VAL A 430 38.63 -8.51 -49.37
N LEU A 431 39.95 -8.75 -49.57
CA LEU A 431 41.14 -8.71 -48.67
C LEU A 431 42.46 -8.36 -49.44
N LEU A 432 43.60 -8.46 -48.75
CA LEU A 432 45.00 -8.26 -49.19
C LEU A 432 45.41 -9.09 -50.43
N GLY A 433 46.46 -8.66 -51.16
CA GLY A 433 47.06 -9.50 -52.21
C GLY A 433 48.26 -8.96 -53.00
N ALA A 434 49.41 -8.73 -52.35
CA ALA A 434 50.72 -8.78 -53.04
C ALA A 434 51.41 -10.11 -52.65
N SER A 435 51.86 -10.99 -53.55
CA SER A 435 51.98 -10.90 -55.02
C SER A 435 51.76 -12.25 -55.71
N ASN A 436 51.56 -12.22 -57.04
CA ASN A 436 51.58 -13.35 -57.99
C ASN A 436 50.37 -14.32 -57.92
N ALA A 437 49.66 -14.69 -59.00
CA ALA A 437 49.81 -14.32 -60.43
C ALA A 437 48.55 -14.70 -61.27
N LEU A 438 48.53 -14.24 -62.53
CA LEU A 438 47.86 -14.83 -63.71
C LEU A 438 46.30 -14.96 -63.80
N VAL A 439 45.70 -13.99 -64.52
CA VAL A 439 44.98 -14.18 -65.82
C VAL A 439 43.52 -14.72 -65.89
N HIS A 440 42.70 -13.92 -66.62
CA HIS A 440 41.46 -14.19 -67.40
C HIS A 440 40.04 -14.35 -66.76
N GLN A 441 39.17 -13.41 -67.19
CA GLN A 441 37.76 -13.54 -67.67
C GLN A 441 36.65 -13.94 -66.63
N LYS A 442 35.54 -13.19 -66.49
CA LYS A 442 34.31 -13.02 -67.35
C LYS A 442 33.47 -14.32 -67.47
N PRO A 443 32.10 -14.32 -67.58
CA PRO A 443 31.19 -13.17 -67.84
C PRO A 443 29.75 -13.15 -67.20
N GLN A 444 29.08 -11.97 -67.26
CA GLN A 444 27.64 -11.69 -67.65
C GLN A 444 26.44 -12.30 -66.83
N ASP A 445 25.20 -11.74 -66.79
CA ASP A 445 24.53 -10.47 -67.22
C ASP A 445 23.26 -10.22 -66.34
N GLY A 446 22.87 -8.99 -65.93
CA GLY A 446 21.82 -8.13 -66.56
C GLY A 446 20.45 -8.19 -65.81
N VAL A 447 19.36 -7.42 -66.00
CA VAL A 447 18.92 -6.05 -66.50
C VAL A 447 17.46 -5.84 -65.95
N GLY A 448 16.80 -4.69 -65.69
CA GLY A 448 17.10 -3.23 -65.66
C GLY A 448 15.83 -2.35 -65.95
N ALA A 449 15.80 -1.07 -65.52
CA ALA A 449 14.81 0.02 -65.86
C ALA A 449 13.38 -0.04 -65.22
N GLU A 450 12.53 1.02 -65.08
CA GLU A 450 12.61 2.50 -65.28
C GLU A 450 11.42 3.29 -64.61
N ALA A 451 11.57 4.62 -64.37
CA ALA A 451 10.59 5.78 -64.34
C ALA A 451 9.14 5.69 -63.74
N ALA A 452 8.38 6.75 -63.37
CA ALA A 452 8.48 8.16 -62.87
C ALA A 452 7.01 8.71 -62.69
N ASP A 453 6.57 9.93 -62.26
CA ASP A 453 7.13 11.17 -61.64
C ASP A 453 5.99 12.10 -61.05
N GLN A 454 6.33 13.26 -60.41
CA GLN A 454 5.63 14.60 -60.27
C GLN A 454 4.08 14.73 -59.99
N MET A 455 3.42 15.76 -59.39
CA MET A 455 3.60 17.08 -58.67
C MET A 455 2.16 17.61 -58.30
N THR A 456 1.77 18.68 -57.53
CA THR A 456 2.27 19.67 -56.52
C THR A 456 1.10 20.49 -55.90
N ASP A 457 1.25 20.98 -54.65
CA ASP A 457 0.80 22.27 -54.01
C ASP A 457 -0.71 22.72 -54.05
N GLN A 458 -1.26 23.65 -53.23
CA GLN A 458 -0.77 24.60 -52.18
C GLN A 458 -1.92 25.06 -51.20
N GLU A 459 -1.61 25.37 -49.92
CA GLU A 459 -2.16 26.39 -48.94
C GLU A 459 -3.70 26.78 -48.83
N MET A 460 -4.29 27.35 -47.75
CA MET A 460 -3.89 27.81 -46.38
C MET A 460 -5.11 27.95 -45.41
N LEU A 461 -4.84 28.01 -44.08
CA LEU A 461 -5.61 28.54 -42.89
C LEU A 461 -7.17 28.74 -42.87
N GLU A 462 -7.85 28.21 -41.82
CA GLU A 462 -8.49 28.95 -40.68
C GLU A 462 -9.28 28.03 -39.68
N SER A 463 -9.99 28.58 -38.67
CA SER A 463 -10.75 27.89 -37.57
C SER A 463 -11.82 28.85 -36.96
N PRO A 464 -12.67 28.54 -35.92
CA PRO A 464 -12.85 27.32 -35.10
C PRO A 464 -14.35 26.95 -34.77
N SER A 465 -14.56 26.09 -33.74
CA SER A 465 -15.71 26.06 -32.78
C SER A 465 -16.95 25.13 -32.98
N ALA A 466 -17.04 24.14 -32.07
CA ALA A 466 -18.21 23.60 -31.35
C ALA A 466 -19.59 23.34 -32.02
N ALA A 467 -19.99 22.06 -32.06
CA ALA A 467 -21.27 21.52 -31.53
C ALA A 467 -21.31 19.98 -31.62
N PHE A 468 -21.93 19.26 -30.66
CA PHE A 468 -22.30 17.85 -30.85
C PHE A 468 -23.42 17.39 -29.89
N GLU A 469 -24.64 17.30 -30.39
CA GLU A 469 -25.72 16.48 -29.82
C GLU A 469 -26.35 15.63 -30.94
N ARG A 470 -26.62 14.35 -30.61
CA ARG A 470 -27.66 13.44 -31.14
C ARG A 470 -28.05 13.50 -32.64
N GLU A 471 -27.96 12.33 -33.29
CA GLU A 471 -29.09 11.82 -34.09
C GLU A 471 -29.21 10.27 -34.00
N LEU A 472 -30.14 9.64 -34.72
CA LEU A 472 -30.75 8.34 -34.41
C LEU A 472 -31.09 7.47 -35.65
N ALA A 473 -31.21 6.15 -35.43
CA ALA A 473 -32.11 5.20 -36.11
C ALA A 473 -31.82 4.64 -37.54
N ALA A 474 -32.63 3.61 -37.90
CA ALA A 474 -32.75 2.83 -39.16
C ALA A 474 -31.57 1.89 -39.54
N GLU A 475 -31.76 0.69 -40.13
CA GLU A 475 -32.94 -0.18 -40.39
C GLU A 475 -32.48 -1.68 -40.33
N GLU A 476 -33.12 -2.78 -40.80
CA GLU A 476 -34.21 -3.11 -41.77
C GLU A 476 -34.95 -4.42 -41.31
N VAL A 477 -35.86 -5.04 -42.10
CA VAL A 477 -36.73 -6.17 -41.66
C VAL A 477 -37.08 -7.22 -42.75
N ILE A 478 -37.03 -8.52 -42.37
CA ILE A 478 -37.67 -9.70 -43.01
C ILE A 478 -38.06 -10.68 -41.85
N GLY A 479 -39.08 -11.56 -41.83
CA GLY A 479 -40.08 -12.06 -42.79
C GLY A 479 -40.04 -13.62 -42.88
N LEU A 480 -41.11 -14.42 -43.07
CA LEU A 480 -42.57 -14.22 -43.20
C LEU A 480 -43.32 -15.57 -42.96
N GLN A 481 -44.55 -15.54 -42.40
CA GLN A 481 -45.68 -16.52 -42.55
C GLN A 481 -45.51 -17.97 -41.98
N ASP A 482 -46.53 -18.73 -41.52
CA ASP A 482 -47.99 -18.59 -41.23
C ASP A 482 -48.38 -19.74 -40.20
N LEU A 483 -49.59 -20.26 -39.84
CA LEU A 483 -51.03 -20.16 -40.21
C LEU A 483 -51.92 -20.81 -39.08
N ALA A 484 -53.11 -20.26 -38.75
CA ALA A 484 -54.30 -20.85 -38.02
C ALA A 484 -54.14 -21.52 -36.61
N GLY A 485 -55.10 -21.59 -35.67
CA GLY A 485 -56.51 -21.10 -35.54
C GLY A 485 -57.52 -22.24 -35.17
N PRO A 486 -58.70 -22.05 -34.50
CA PRO A 486 -59.21 -20.90 -33.69
C PRO A 486 -60.07 -21.24 -32.39
N SER A 487 -60.32 -20.23 -31.54
CA SER A 487 -61.53 -19.93 -30.69
C SER A 487 -62.36 -20.97 -29.86
N SER A 488 -62.61 -20.68 -28.56
CA SER A 488 -63.95 -20.32 -27.94
C SER A 488 -64.09 -20.60 -26.42
N GLY A 489 -64.98 -19.87 -25.69
CA GLY A 489 -65.43 -20.19 -24.30
C GLY A 489 -65.64 -19.00 -23.32
N TYR A 490 -66.74 -18.98 -22.54
CA TYR A 490 -67.20 -17.94 -21.57
C TYR A 490 -68.12 -18.62 -20.46
N PRO A 491 -68.77 -17.97 -19.46
CA PRO A 491 -68.22 -17.59 -18.13
C PRO A 491 -68.82 -18.27 -16.84
N PRO A 492 -69.56 -17.65 -15.86
CA PRO A 492 -69.03 -17.51 -14.47
C PRO A 492 -69.96 -17.79 -13.23
N GLN A 493 -69.37 -17.69 -12.00
CA GLN A 493 -69.99 -17.65 -10.64
C GLN A 493 -70.65 -18.97 -10.14
N THR A 494 -71.03 -19.24 -8.85
CA THR A 494 -71.39 -18.45 -7.63
C THR A 494 -70.99 -19.13 -6.26
N LYS A 495 -71.45 -18.59 -5.11
CA LYS A 495 -71.28 -19.04 -3.67
C LYS A 495 -72.40 -20.03 -3.22
N PRO A 496 -72.37 -20.75 -2.05
CA PRO A 496 -72.66 -20.21 -0.69
C PRO A 496 -72.03 -20.93 0.55
N LYS A 497 -72.49 -20.58 1.78
CA LYS A 497 -72.05 -21.05 3.14
C LYS A 497 -73.02 -22.07 3.77
N GLN A 498 -72.60 -22.79 4.85
CA GLN A 498 -73.29 -22.93 6.17
C GLN A 498 -72.44 -23.76 7.21
N ARG A 499 -72.29 -23.32 8.48
CA ARG A 499 -72.94 -23.76 9.78
C ARG A 499 -72.49 -25.17 10.29
N LEU A 500 -72.49 -25.54 11.59
CA LEU A 500 -73.00 -24.93 12.86
C LEU A 500 -72.23 -25.53 14.09
N GLY A 501 -72.27 -24.91 15.27
CA GLY A 501 -71.81 -25.47 16.56
C GLY A 501 -71.59 -24.40 17.65
N ASN A 502 -72.08 -24.61 18.87
CA ASN A 502 -72.14 -23.66 19.99
C ASN A 502 -71.66 -24.29 21.33
N ASP A 503 -71.81 -23.53 22.42
CA ASP A 503 -71.90 -23.91 23.85
C ASP A 503 -70.55 -23.77 24.63
N SER A 504 -70.33 -22.87 25.61
CA SER A 504 -71.06 -22.44 26.85
C SER A 504 -70.79 -23.35 28.05
N ASP A 505 -70.56 -22.92 29.30
CA ASP A 505 -70.33 -21.60 29.95
C ASP A 505 -69.62 -21.87 31.32
N ASP A 506 -69.21 -20.82 32.05
CA ASP A 506 -68.85 -20.78 33.50
C ASP A 506 -67.62 -21.63 33.98
N ASP A 507 -66.98 -21.42 35.14
CA ASP A 507 -67.32 -20.66 36.36
C ASP A 507 -66.07 -20.02 37.04
N GLU A 508 -66.25 -19.34 38.19
CA GLU A 508 -65.23 -18.57 38.96
C GLU A 508 -64.17 -19.47 39.70
N GLN A 509 -63.17 -19.05 40.51
CA GLN A 509 -63.14 -18.03 41.59
C GLN A 509 -61.73 -17.93 42.27
N GLU A 510 -61.33 -16.74 42.79
CA GLU A 510 -60.35 -16.40 43.91
C GLU A 510 -58.95 -17.09 43.97
N ASP A 511 -57.84 -16.57 44.52
CA ASP A 511 -57.31 -15.24 44.95
C ASP A 511 -55.75 -15.37 45.00
N GLU A 512 -54.85 -14.46 45.43
CA GLU A 512 -54.88 -13.19 46.18
C GLU A 512 -53.89 -12.17 45.49
N ASP A 513 -53.49 -11.06 46.14
CA ASP A 513 -53.03 -9.83 45.45
C ASP A 513 -51.66 -9.23 45.91
N ASN A 514 -51.14 -8.26 45.13
CA ASN A 514 -50.25 -7.13 45.47
C ASN A 514 -48.68 -7.17 45.52
N HIS A 515 -48.12 -6.27 44.68
CA HIS A 515 -47.03 -5.29 44.87
C HIS A 515 -45.56 -5.65 45.28
N GLU A 516 -44.69 -5.53 44.27
CA GLU A 516 -43.68 -4.45 44.07
C GLU A 516 -42.44 -4.18 44.99
N LEU A 517 -41.33 -3.92 44.26
CA LEU A 517 -40.26 -2.92 44.48
C LEU A 517 -39.42 -2.87 45.78
N ASP A 518 -38.16 -3.31 45.67
CA ASP A 518 -36.98 -2.43 45.43
C ASP A 518 -35.73 -2.65 46.32
N SER A 519 -34.58 -2.38 45.70
CA SER A 519 -33.40 -1.73 46.30
C SER A 519 -32.30 -2.57 47.00
N LEU A 520 -31.05 -2.14 46.70
CA LEU A 520 -29.80 -2.20 47.47
C LEU A 520 -29.20 -3.60 47.86
N LEU A 521 -27.99 -3.98 47.43
CA LEU A 521 -26.62 -3.42 47.53
C LEU A 521 -25.85 -3.70 48.85
N ARG A 522 -24.64 -4.29 48.68
CA ARG A 522 -23.55 -4.51 49.67
C ARG A 522 -23.85 -5.66 50.66
N SER A 523 -22.87 -6.29 51.32
CA SER A 523 -21.44 -6.00 51.46
C SER A 523 -20.59 -7.27 51.69
N SER A 524 -19.25 -7.15 51.57
CA SER A 524 -18.24 -7.98 52.29
C SER A 524 -18.16 -9.48 51.92
N LYS A 525 -17.08 -10.24 52.22
CA LYS A 525 -15.61 -10.08 52.32
C LYS A 525 -15.09 -11.42 52.91
N LEU A 526 -13.82 -11.81 52.66
CA LEU A 526 -13.07 -12.82 53.44
C LEU A 526 -13.61 -14.28 53.34
N THR A 527 -12.83 -15.38 53.41
CA THR A 527 -11.39 -15.62 53.15
C THR A 527 -11.15 -17.09 52.72
N MET A 528 -9.91 -17.38 52.31
CA MET A 528 -9.26 -18.68 52.14
C MET A 528 -9.85 -19.91 52.89
N SER A 529 -9.99 -21.04 52.19
CA SER A 529 -9.28 -22.29 52.51
C SER A 529 -9.47 -23.37 51.42
N ALA A 530 -8.40 -24.05 51.02
CA ALA A 530 -8.49 -25.42 50.47
C ALA A 530 -8.38 -26.41 51.65
N PRO A 531 -8.83 -27.67 51.52
CA PRO A 531 -7.97 -28.67 50.88
C PRO A 531 -8.69 -29.73 50.01
N ASN A 532 -7.88 -30.62 49.44
CA ASN A 532 -8.26 -31.76 48.60
C ASN A 532 -9.23 -32.76 49.27
N THR A 533 -10.05 -33.43 48.45
CA THR A 533 -10.23 -34.89 48.54
C THR A 533 -10.50 -35.51 47.16
N THR A 534 -10.06 -36.76 46.98
CA THR A 534 -10.20 -37.57 45.77
C THR A 534 -11.41 -38.50 45.82
N SER A 535 -12.15 -38.65 44.73
CA SER A 535 -12.82 -39.91 44.38
C SER A 535 -13.17 -39.98 42.89
N GLN A 536 -13.16 -41.19 42.33
CA GLN A 536 -13.62 -41.51 40.98
C GLN A 536 -15.10 -41.93 41.03
N SER A 537 -15.87 -41.68 39.97
CA SER A 537 -16.65 -42.72 39.27
C SER A 537 -17.40 -42.18 38.03
N ASP A 538 -17.83 -43.12 37.19
CA ASP A 538 -18.43 -42.95 35.86
C ASP A 538 -19.79 -42.23 35.80
N GLY A 539 -20.27 -41.95 34.58
CA GLY A 539 -21.72 -41.92 34.31
C GLY A 539 -22.26 -40.89 33.32
N THR A 540 -22.03 -41.09 32.02
CA THR A 540 -22.93 -40.72 30.88
C THR A 540 -23.78 -39.43 30.95
N ARG A 541 -23.57 -38.52 30.00
CA ARG A 541 -24.63 -37.58 29.54
C ARG A 541 -24.72 -37.48 28.01
N LEU A 542 -25.94 -37.24 27.54
CA LEU A 542 -26.30 -36.98 26.14
C LEU A 542 -25.91 -35.54 25.71
N PRO A 543 -25.79 -35.26 24.40
CA PRO A 543 -25.23 -34.00 23.89
C PRO A 543 -26.22 -32.84 23.95
N GLY A 544 -25.75 -31.59 24.01
CA GLY A 544 -26.67 -30.45 23.80
C GLY A 544 -26.30 -29.02 24.18
N VAL A 545 -25.08 -28.65 24.58
CA VAL A 545 -24.72 -27.21 24.71
C VAL A 545 -23.30 -26.95 24.19
N VAL A 546 -23.18 -26.19 23.10
CA VAL A 546 -21.88 -25.68 22.62
C VAL A 546 -21.59 -24.34 23.31
N THR A 547 -20.84 -24.39 24.41
CA THR A 547 -20.29 -23.19 25.06
C THR A 547 -18.94 -22.80 24.45
N HIS A 548 -18.56 -21.54 24.70
CA HIS A 548 -17.45 -20.82 24.08
C HIS A 548 -16.14 -21.60 23.93
N SER A 549 -15.58 -21.56 22.72
CA SER A 549 -14.17 -21.89 22.47
C SER A 549 -13.27 -20.94 23.28
N GLN A 550 -12.46 -21.49 24.17
CA GLN A 550 -11.40 -20.76 24.88
C GLN A 550 -10.46 -20.06 23.88
N PRO A 551 -10.04 -18.81 24.14
CA PRO A 551 -8.97 -18.19 23.35
C PRO A 551 -7.64 -18.90 23.65
N ILE A 552 -6.90 -19.26 22.61
CA ILE A 552 -5.50 -19.70 22.78
C ILE A 552 -4.68 -18.47 23.17
N THR A 553 -4.22 -18.43 24.42
CA THR A 553 -3.38 -17.35 24.95
C THR A 553 -1.90 -17.68 24.77
N PRO A 554 -1.12 -16.89 24.00
CA PRO A 554 0.34 -16.98 24.02
C PRO A 554 0.84 -16.61 25.43
N ARG A 555 1.72 -17.45 26.01
CA ARG A 555 2.09 -17.39 27.43
C ARG A 555 3.28 -16.46 27.66
N TRP A 556 3.06 -15.16 27.51
CA TRP A 556 4.03 -14.11 27.82
C TRP A 556 4.22 -14.03 29.35
N GLY A 557 5.14 -14.84 29.88
CA GLY A 557 5.37 -14.98 31.32
C GLY A 557 6.42 -16.04 31.66
N GLY A 558 7.69 -15.71 31.44
CA GLY A 558 8.86 -16.53 31.74
C GLY A 558 10.15 -15.69 31.66
N SER A 559 11.25 -16.19 32.22
CA SER A 559 12.54 -15.49 32.12
C SER A 559 13.02 -15.46 30.67
N ARG A 560 13.33 -14.27 30.14
CA ARG A 560 13.69 -14.07 28.73
C ARG A 560 15.07 -14.68 28.43
N THR A 561 15.11 -15.64 27.50
CA THR A 561 16.33 -16.12 26.86
C THR A 561 16.20 -15.97 25.35
N GLY A 562 17.22 -15.41 24.70
CA GLY A 562 17.14 -14.85 23.34
C GLY A 562 16.99 -15.84 22.18
N GLY A 563 16.43 -17.03 22.41
CA GLY A 563 16.14 -18.02 21.37
C GLY A 563 14.65 -18.25 21.09
N GLN A 564 13.75 -17.86 22.01
CA GLN A 564 12.29 -18.03 21.82
C GLN A 564 11.63 -16.81 21.17
N ASP A 565 12.15 -15.61 21.42
CA ASP A 565 11.63 -14.35 20.89
C ASP A 565 11.47 -14.35 19.35
N ASP A 566 12.47 -14.88 18.63
CA ASP A 566 12.49 -14.85 17.17
C ASP A 566 11.43 -15.78 16.56
N GLU A 567 11.07 -16.87 17.25
CA GLU A 567 10.02 -17.79 16.79
C GLU A 567 8.61 -17.22 17.02
N GLU A 568 8.34 -16.52 18.15
CA GLU A 568 7.08 -15.78 18.34
C GLU A 568 6.98 -14.56 17.41
N ALA A 569 8.10 -13.87 17.14
CA ALA A 569 8.12 -12.77 16.16
C ALA A 569 7.75 -13.26 14.75
N LEU A 570 8.37 -14.35 14.26
CA LEU A 570 8.02 -14.97 12.98
C LEU A 570 6.58 -15.48 12.94
N ALA A 571 6.01 -15.94 14.05
CA ALA A 571 4.62 -16.39 14.12
C ALA A 571 3.60 -15.25 13.97
N SER A 572 3.99 -14.01 14.27
CA SER A 572 3.15 -12.81 14.17
C SER A 572 3.23 -12.08 12.81
N TYR A 573 4.33 -12.24 12.09
CA TYR A 573 4.64 -11.49 10.87
C TYR A 573 4.01 -12.13 9.61
N ASP A 574 3.16 -11.38 8.91
CA ASP A 574 2.55 -11.80 7.65
C ASP A 574 3.30 -11.18 6.45
N PRO A 575 3.98 -11.98 5.62
CA PRO A 575 4.73 -11.49 4.45
C PRO A 575 3.82 -11.00 3.30
N SER A 576 2.48 -11.12 3.41
CA SER A 576 1.54 -10.50 2.48
C SER A 576 1.14 -9.07 2.88
N ARG A 577 1.58 -8.59 4.06
CA ARG A 577 1.42 -7.22 4.57
C ARG A 577 2.70 -6.40 4.42
N THR A 578 2.54 -5.08 4.41
CA THR A 578 3.65 -4.13 4.58
C THR A 578 4.15 -4.12 6.04
N ALA A 579 5.36 -3.59 6.26
CA ALA A 579 5.93 -3.41 7.60
C ALA A 579 4.97 -2.66 8.55
N ILE A 580 4.40 -1.54 8.08
CA ILE A 580 3.45 -0.72 8.86
C ILE A 580 2.19 -1.52 9.22
N GLU A 581 1.62 -2.31 8.30
CA GLU A 581 0.45 -3.15 8.59
C GLU A 581 0.76 -4.26 9.61
N ASN A 582 1.97 -4.82 9.60
CA ASN A 582 2.42 -5.78 10.61
C ASN A 582 2.67 -5.11 11.98
N LYS A 583 3.30 -3.92 12.04
CA LYS A 583 3.42 -3.14 13.30
C LYS A 583 2.05 -2.75 13.86
N VAL A 584 1.09 -2.36 13.01
CA VAL A 584 -0.29 -2.04 13.41
C VAL A 584 -1.04 -3.28 13.92
N ALA A 585 -0.75 -4.47 13.41
CA ALA A 585 -1.27 -5.72 13.98
C ALA A 585 -0.70 -5.99 15.38
N LEU A 586 0.61 -5.80 15.60
CA LEU A 586 1.22 -5.90 16.94
C LEU A 586 0.63 -4.88 17.93
N VAL A 587 0.46 -3.62 17.53
CA VAL A 587 -0.26 -2.59 18.33
C VAL A 587 -1.67 -3.05 18.69
N THR A 588 -2.38 -3.66 17.75
CA THR A 588 -3.76 -4.15 17.97
C THR A 588 -3.76 -5.32 18.96
N LEU A 589 -2.81 -6.25 18.85
CA LEU A 589 -2.65 -7.38 19.78
C LEU A 589 -2.26 -6.91 21.19
N GLU A 590 -1.39 -5.92 21.32
CA GLU A 590 -1.00 -5.33 22.61
C GLU A 590 -2.17 -4.56 23.26
N LEU A 591 -2.98 -3.82 22.47
CA LEU A 591 -4.24 -3.26 22.95
C LEU A 591 -5.26 -4.33 23.37
N ASP A 592 -5.29 -5.49 22.70
CA ASP A 592 -6.12 -6.64 23.10
C ASP A 592 -5.64 -7.30 24.40
N LYS A 593 -4.32 -7.43 24.62
CA LYS A 593 -3.73 -7.88 25.89
C LYS A 593 -4.12 -6.93 27.04
N GLN A 594 -3.97 -5.63 26.82
CA GLN A 594 -4.38 -4.60 27.79
C GLN A 594 -5.91 -4.58 27.98
N GLY A 595 -6.68 -4.86 26.94
CA GLY A 595 -8.14 -4.90 26.97
C GLY A 595 -8.79 -3.54 27.26
N PHE A 596 -10.12 -3.53 27.39
CA PHE A 596 -10.86 -2.30 27.62
C PHE A 596 -10.67 -1.79 29.06
N GLY A 597 -10.17 -0.56 29.20
CA GLY A 597 -9.90 0.08 30.49
C GLY A 597 -10.44 1.51 30.59
N ARG A 598 -9.94 2.25 31.60
CA ARG A 598 -10.36 3.63 31.89
C ARG A 598 -10.04 4.58 30.74
N TYR A 599 -8.89 4.42 30.08
CA TYR A 599 -8.51 5.23 28.94
C TYR A 599 -9.52 5.09 27.79
N GLN A 600 -9.82 3.85 27.39
CA GLN A 600 -10.79 3.55 26.33
C GLN A 600 -12.20 4.03 26.67
N LEU A 601 -12.64 3.91 27.93
CA LEU A 601 -13.94 4.43 28.37
C LEU A 601 -14.01 5.96 28.24
N CYS A 602 -12.97 6.68 28.66
CA CYS A 602 -12.91 8.14 28.49
C CYS A 602 -12.92 8.55 27.01
N VAL A 603 -12.10 7.90 26.16
CA VAL A 603 -12.11 8.15 24.71
C VAL A 603 -13.49 7.89 24.10
N TRP A 604 -14.11 6.77 24.43
CA TRP A 604 -15.43 6.39 23.92
C TRP A 604 -16.53 7.39 24.30
N ILE A 605 -16.57 7.85 25.56
CA ILE A 605 -17.54 8.87 26.01
C ILE A 605 -17.30 10.21 25.31
N LEU A 606 -16.04 10.66 25.21
CA LEU A 606 -15.69 11.94 24.58
C LEU A 606 -15.94 11.95 23.07
N ALA A 607 -15.72 10.82 22.40
CA ALA A 607 -16.12 10.57 21.02
C ALA A 607 -17.66 10.53 20.87
N GLY A 608 -18.36 9.84 21.76
CA GLY A 608 -19.82 9.81 21.83
C GLY A 608 -20.42 11.22 21.91
N PHE A 609 -19.85 12.12 22.70
CA PHE A 609 -20.30 13.53 22.72
C PHE A 609 -20.12 14.26 21.37
N GLY A 610 -19.19 13.87 20.50
CA GLY A 610 -19.09 14.45 19.15
C GLY A 610 -20.18 13.95 18.22
N TYR A 611 -20.54 12.66 18.32
CA TYR A 611 -21.73 12.08 17.69
C TYR A 611 -23.02 12.76 18.20
N MET A 612 -23.14 13.01 19.50
CA MET A 612 -24.24 13.79 20.09
C MET A 612 -24.37 15.16 19.43
N LEU A 613 -23.26 15.90 19.36
CA LEU A 613 -23.24 17.25 18.80
C LEU A 613 -23.66 17.30 17.32
N ASP A 614 -23.27 16.30 16.51
CA ASP A 614 -23.58 16.26 15.08
C ASP A 614 -25.09 16.30 14.80
N LEU A 615 -25.85 15.42 15.47
CA LEU A 615 -27.30 15.36 15.28
C LEU A 615 -28.08 16.34 16.17
N MET A 616 -27.54 16.74 17.34
CA MET A 616 -28.09 17.81 18.17
C MET A 616 -28.12 19.15 17.43
N TRP A 617 -27.03 19.53 16.75
CA TRP A 617 -26.99 20.76 15.96
C TRP A 617 -27.87 20.69 14.70
N ALA A 618 -27.91 19.56 14.01
CA ALA A 618 -28.83 19.36 12.88
C ALA A 618 -30.29 19.56 13.27
N GLN A 619 -30.72 18.95 14.38
CA GLN A 619 -32.07 19.08 14.92
C GLN A 619 -32.42 20.54 15.26
N ALA A 620 -31.50 21.28 15.86
CA ALA A 620 -31.77 22.63 16.32
C ALA A 620 -32.17 23.60 15.21
N TYR A 621 -31.50 23.57 14.05
CA TYR A 621 -31.82 24.46 12.93
C TYR A 621 -33.27 24.27 12.42
N GLY A 622 -33.78 23.03 12.43
CA GLY A 622 -35.19 22.77 12.16
C GLY A 622 -36.12 23.36 13.22
N LEU A 623 -35.78 23.20 14.50
CA LEU A 623 -36.60 23.69 15.62
C LEU A 623 -36.62 25.23 15.75
N VAL A 624 -35.56 25.94 15.33
CA VAL A 624 -35.49 27.42 15.37
C VAL A 624 -35.90 28.13 14.10
N ALA A 625 -36.14 27.41 12.98
CA ALA A 625 -36.44 28.03 11.69
C ALA A 625 -37.65 28.98 11.74
N SER A 626 -38.82 28.51 12.19
CA SER A 626 -40.04 29.35 12.25
C SER A 626 -39.91 30.55 13.21
N PRO A 627 -39.36 30.40 14.44
CA PRO A 627 -39.02 31.56 15.28
C PRO A 627 -38.11 32.61 14.61
N ILE A 628 -37.08 32.19 13.87
CA ILE A 628 -36.18 33.10 13.13
C ILE A 628 -36.93 33.79 11.99
N GLN A 629 -37.76 33.04 11.26
CA GLN A 629 -38.56 33.51 10.12
C GLN A 629 -39.47 34.70 10.53
N LYS A 630 -40.19 34.57 11.66
CA LYS A 630 -41.10 35.60 12.17
C LYS A 630 -40.41 36.89 12.59
N GLU A 631 -39.24 36.81 13.23
CA GLU A 631 -38.52 37.99 13.73
C GLU A 631 -37.77 38.74 12.63
N LEU A 632 -37.09 38.00 11.73
CA LEU A 632 -36.28 38.61 10.68
C LEU A 632 -37.07 38.92 9.39
N ASN A 633 -38.37 38.59 9.36
CA ASN A 633 -39.27 38.73 8.22
C ASN A 633 -38.69 38.11 6.92
N VAL A 634 -38.13 36.91 7.05
CA VAL A 634 -37.54 36.15 5.95
C VAL A 634 -38.62 35.26 5.32
N GLY A 635 -38.64 35.14 3.99
CA GLY A 635 -39.61 34.32 3.27
C GLY A 635 -39.30 32.81 3.35
N ALA A 636 -39.46 32.11 2.23
CA ALA A 636 -39.03 30.72 2.09
C ALA A 636 -37.51 30.54 2.24
N ASP A 637 -36.75 31.63 2.11
CA ASP A 637 -35.29 31.69 2.23
C ASP A 637 -34.75 31.30 3.61
N VAL A 638 -35.61 31.16 4.63
CA VAL A 638 -35.20 30.61 5.93
C VAL A 638 -34.59 29.20 5.81
N ALA A 639 -34.98 28.44 4.78
CA ALA A 639 -34.37 27.15 4.44
C ALA A 639 -32.86 27.25 4.13
N ASN A 640 -32.38 28.40 3.65
CA ASN A 640 -30.97 28.63 3.36
C ASN A 640 -30.09 28.53 4.62
N LEU A 641 -30.65 28.69 5.83
CA LEU A 641 -29.94 28.48 7.08
C LEU A 641 -29.50 27.01 7.24
N SER A 642 -30.41 26.08 6.96
CA SER A 642 -30.12 24.64 6.94
C SER A 642 -29.19 24.27 5.78
N THR A 643 -29.36 24.88 4.60
CA THR A 643 -28.43 24.69 3.47
C THR A 643 -27.01 25.17 3.80
N ALA A 644 -26.87 26.31 4.50
CA ALA A 644 -25.58 26.84 4.92
C ALA A 644 -24.91 25.93 5.97
N PHE A 645 -25.66 25.46 6.98
CA PHE A 645 -25.19 24.45 7.93
C PHE A 645 -24.74 23.16 7.22
N SER A 646 -25.55 22.59 6.32
CA SER A 646 -25.22 21.39 5.55
C SER A 646 -24.01 21.58 4.62
N THR A 647 -23.83 22.78 4.05
CA THR A 647 -22.64 23.14 3.26
C THR A 647 -21.41 23.15 4.16
N GLY A 648 -21.50 23.76 5.34
CA GLY A 648 -20.48 23.69 6.39
C GLY A 648 -20.15 22.24 6.76
N LEU A 649 -21.16 21.44 7.11
CA LEU A 649 -21.03 20.01 7.44
C LEU A 649 -20.32 19.20 6.35
N THR A 650 -20.56 19.52 5.07
CA THR A 650 -19.93 18.87 3.92
C THR A 650 -18.45 19.21 3.83
N VAL A 651 -18.12 20.51 3.85
CA VAL A 651 -16.71 20.98 3.77
C VAL A 651 -15.93 20.54 5.01
N GLY A 652 -16.57 20.53 6.18
CA GLY A 652 -16.02 20.04 7.45
C GLY A 652 -15.67 18.55 7.39
N ALA A 653 -16.60 17.69 6.97
CA ALA A 653 -16.37 16.24 6.86
C ALA A 653 -15.20 15.91 5.92
N PHE A 654 -15.07 16.63 4.80
CA PHE A 654 -13.96 16.47 3.86
C PHE A 654 -12.63 16.96 4.46
N ALA A 655 -12.61 18.19 4.98
CA ALA A 655 -11.41 18.83 5.50
C ALA A 655 -10.86 18.09 6.73
N PHE A 656 -11.71 17.74 7.69
CA PHE A 656 -11.30 17.02 8.90
C PHE A 656 -10.98 15.55 8.64
N GLY A 657 -11.69 14.89 7.72
CA GLY A 657 -11.35 13.53 7.27
C GLY A 657 -9.94 13.44 6.68
N ILE A 658 -9.53 14.44 5.90
CA ILE A 658 -8.14 14.54 5.41
C ILE A 658 -7.19 14.99 6.55
N ALA A 659 -7.58 15.98 7.34
CA ALA A 659 -6.72 16.55 8.38
C ALA A 659 -6.29 15.51 9.44
N VAL A 660 -7.18 14.59 9.81
CA VAL A 660 -6.91 13.56 10.82
C VAL A 660 -5.84 12.55 10.36
N ASP A 661 -5.69 12.32 9.05
CA ASP A 661 -4.62 11.49 8.46
C ASP A 661 -3.33 12.27 8.15
N VAL A 662 -3.41 13.59 7.96
CA VAL A 662 -2.25 14.41 7.54
C VAL A 662 -1.57 15.14 8.70
N PHE A 663 -2.33 15.56 9.72
CA PHE A 663 -1.84 16.30 10.89
C PHE A 663 -1.88 15.50 12.20
N GLY A 664 -2.65 14.41 12.27
CA GLY A 664 -2.81 13.56 13.46
C GLY A 664 -4.22 13.59 14.03
N ARG A 665 -4.53 12.62 14.89
CA ARG A 665 -5.87 12.46 15.48
C ARG A 665 -6.12 13.51 16.57
N LYS A 666 -5.13 13.76 17.44
CA LYS A 666 -5.23 14.73 18.55
C LYS A 666 -5.58 16.16 18.12
N PRO A 667 -4.90 16.79 17.13
CA PRO A 667 -5.25 18.15 16.72
C PRO A 667 -6.65 18.24 16.08
N ALA A 668 -7.05 17.24 15.28
CA ALA A 668 -8.37 17.22 14.65
C ALA A 668 -9.51 17.07 15.67
N PHE A 669 -9.34 16.18 16.67
CA PHE A 669 -10.30 15.87 17.74
C PHE A 669 -10.66 17.10 18.59
N TYR A 670 -9.73 18.04 18.72
CA TYR A 670 -9.91 19.30 19.43
C TYR A 670 -10.45 20.41 18.53
N ALA A 671 -9.93 20.53 17.31
CA ALA A 671 -10.28 21.62 16.40
C ALA A 671 -11.75 21.57 15.93
N SER A 672 -12.33 20.39 15.71
CA SER A 672 -13.74 20.24 15.33
C SER A 672 -14.69 20.86 16.38
N CYS A 673 -14.55 20.44 17.64
CA CYS A 673 -15.34 20.96 18.76
C CYS A 673 -15.02 22.41 19.09
N LEU A 674 -13.75 22.84 19.04
CA LEU A 674 -13.36 24.22 19.35
C LEU A 674 -14.06 25.21 18.41
N ILE A 675 -13.93 25.01 17.09
CA ILE A 675 -14.56 25.86 16.06
C ILE A 675 -16.08 25.91 16.27
N SER A 676 -16.71 24.75 16.46
CA SER A 676 -18.14 24.63 16.74
C SER A 676 -18.58 25.44 17.96
N SER A 677 -17.80 25.38 19.05
CA SER A 677 -18.12 26.08 20.30
C SER A 677 -17.99 27.60 20.17
N CYS A 678 -16.94 28.10 19.50
CA CYS A 678 -16.70 29.51 19.31
C CYS A 678 -17.81 30.17 18.49
N PHE A 679 -18.19 29.58 17.35
CA PHE A 679 -19.25 30.14 16.51
C PHE A 679 -20.65 29.88 17.08
N GLY A 680 -20.88 28.74 17.75
CA GLY A 680 -22.15 28.42 18.41
C GLY A 680 -22.55 29.41 19.50
N LEU A 681 -21.59 29.87 20.30
CA LEU A 681 -21.83 30.91 21.33
C LEU A 681 -22.12 32.30 20.73
N VAL A 682 -21.56 32.60 19.55
CA VAL A 682 -21.79 33.88 18.84
C VAL A 682 -23.12 33.87 18.07
N PHE A 683 -23.65 32.70 17.71
CA PHE A 683 -24.84 32.54 16.85
C PHE A 683 -26.07 33.35 17.28
N ALA A 684 -26.31 33.53 18.58
CA ALA A 684 -27.47 34.27 19.07
C ALA A 684 -27.33 35.81 18.97
N ALA A 685 -26.12 36.35 18.76
CA ALA A 685 -25.89 37.79 18.78
C ALA A 685 -26.53 38.55 17.59
N PRO A 686 -26.40 38.10 16.32
CA PRO A 686 -26.90 38.85 15.16
C PRO A 686 -28.43 39.09 15.14
N SER A 687 -28.80 40.00 14.25
CA SER A 687 -30.18 40.31 13.85
C SER A 687 -30.26 40.62 12.34
N ASN A 688 -29.36 40.03 11.56
CA ASN A 688 -29.47 39.94 10.10
C ASN A 688 -29.33 38.46 9.71
N PHE A 689 -29.96 38.05 8.61
CA PHE A 689 -30.07 36.64 8.23
C PHE A 689 -28.76 36.09 7.66
N ASP A 690 -28.04 36.87 6.85
CA ASP A 690 -26.81 36.43 6.18
C ASP A 690 -25.69 36.06 7.17
N ALA A 691 -25.57 36.80 8.29
CA ALA A 691 -24.62 36.45 9.35
C ALA A 691 -25.04 35.18 10.11
N LEU A 692 -26.35 34.89 10.24
CA LEU A 692 -26.80 33.60 10.80
C LEU A 692 -26.47 32.45 9.84
N CYS A 693 -26.65 32.62 8.53
CA CYS A 693 -26.21 31.64 7.52
C CYS A 693 -24.69 31.44 7.54
N PHE A 694 -23.89 32.51 7.62
CA PHE A 694 -22.43 32.40 7.75
C PHE A 694 -22.01 31.67 9.03
N LEU A 695 -22.58 32.02 10.19
CA LEU A 695 -22.28 31.36 11.46
C LEU A 695 -22.75 29.89 11.45
N ALA A 696 -23.90 29.58 10.85
CA ALA A 696 -24.36 28.21 10.65
C ALA A 696 -23.38 27.39 9.79
N ALA A 697 -22.85 27.95 8.70
CA ALA A 697 -21.81 27.30 7.90
C ALA A 697 -20.50 27.08 8.68
N MET A 698 -20.09 28.02 9.54
CA MET A 698 -18.89 27.88 10.37
C MET A 698 -19.07 26.86 11.51
N ILE A 699 -20.26 26.79 12.12
CA ILE A 699 -20.64 25.73 13.08
C ILE A 699 -20.64 24.38 12.37
N GLY A 700 -21.29 24.27 11.20
CA GLY A 700 -21.30 23.06 10.39
C GLY A 700 -19.90 22.59 10.00
N PHE A 701 -19.00 23.51 9.64
CA PHE A 701 -17.60 23.17 9.32
C PHE A 701 -16.88 22.52 10.51
N GLY A 702 -17.02 23.07 11.72
CA GLY A 702 -16.49 22.45 12.93
C GLY A 702 -17.15 21.09 13.23
N ILE A 703 -18.48 21.06 13.30
CA ILE A 703 -19.26 19.88 13.68
C ILE A 703 -18.99 18.71 12.74
N GLY A 704 -18.84 18.96 11.44
CA GLY A 704 -18.64 17.91 10.45
C GLY A 704 -17.33 17.15 10.57
N GLY A 705 -16.37 17.62 11.36
CA GLY A 705 -15.20 16.82 11.72
C GLY A 705 -15.50 15.68 12.69
N ASN A 706 -16.55 15.77 13.52
CA ASN A 706 -16.75 14.85 14.64
C ASN A 706 -16.86 13.38 14.18
N ILE A 707 -17.86 13.03 13.36
CA ILE A 707 -18.08 11.64 12.93
C ILE A 707 -16.83 10.97 12.32
N PRO A 708 -16.14 11.53 11.31
CA PRO A 708 -14.97 10.87 10.71
C PRO A 708 -13.72 10.87 11.62
N VAL A 709 -13.54 11.87 12.50
CA VAL A 709 -12.41 11.92 13.44
C VAL A 709 -12.63 10.98 14.62
N ASP A 710 -13.77 11.08 15.27
CA ASP A 710 -14.13 10.34 16.48
C ASP A 710 -14.25 8.83 16.18
N GLY A 711 -14.90 8.46 15.08
CA GLY A 711 -14.98 7.07 14.63
C GLY A 711 -13.62 6.46 14.28
N THR A 712 -12.69 7.27 13.73
CA THR A 712 -11.30 6.86 13.48
C THR A 712 -10.55 6.60 14.80
N ILE A 713 -10.63 7.54 15.75
CA ILE A 713 -9.96 7.47 17.05
C ILE A 713 -10.43 6.26 17.87
N VAL A 714 -11.74 6.00 17.92
CA VAL A 714 -12.30 4.91 18.73
C VAL A 714 -11.91 3.55 18.15
N VAL A 715 -11.85 3.39 16.83
CA VAL A 715 -11.37 2.17 16.16
C VAL A 715 -9.87 1.92 16.38
N GLU A 716 -9.08 2.98 16.61
CA GLU A 716 -7.63 2.91 16.86
C GLU A 716 -7.26 2.73 18.33
N THR A 717 -8.22 2.86 19.25
CA THR A 717 -7.99 2.81 20.71
C THR A 717 -8.75 1.69 21.42
N ILE A 718 -9.90 1.24 20.88
CA ILE A 718 -10.69 0.13 21.44
C ILE A 718 -10.20 -1.24 20.93
N PRO A 719 -9.94 -2.21 21.83
CA PRO A 719 -9.55 -3.57 21.45
C PRO A 719 -10.60 -4.34 20.64
N THR A 720 -10.16 -5.32 19.87
CA THR A 720 -10.92 -6.00 18.79
C THR A 720 -12.23 -6.59 19.28
N GLN A 721 -12.23 -7.24 20.44
CA GLN A 721 -13.40 -7.90 21.04
C GLN A 721 -14.47 -6.89 21.49
N GLN A 722 -14.10 -5.63 21.73
CA GLN A 722 -14.99 -4.57 22.18
C GLN A 722 -15.42 -3.62 21.04
N ARG A 723 -15.07 -3.91 19.77
CA ARG A 723 -15.44 -3.06 18.61
C ARG A 723 -16.96 -2.89 18.38
N TRP A 724 -17.81 -3.66 19.05
CA TRP A 724 -19.26 -3.39 19.11
C TRP A 724 -19.60 -2.04 19.77
N LEU A 725 -18.73 -1.52 20.64
CA LEU A 725 -18.84 -0.17 21.19
C LEU A 725 -18.75 0.93 20.12
N VAL A 726 -18.13 0.67 18.96
CA VAL A 726 -18.07 1.64 17.85
C VAL A 726 -19.49 1.89 17.31
N ALA A 727 -20.35 0.87 17.23
CA ALA A 727 -21.76 1.06 16.86
C ALA A 727 -22.53 1.85 17.94
N LEU A 728 -22.23 1.63 19.22
CA LEU A 728 -22.86 2.34 20.34
C LEU A 728 -22.41 3.81 20.50
N LEU A 729 -21.39 4.29 19.77
CA LEU A 729 -21.17 5.74 19.63
C LEU A 729 -22.43 6.43 19.08
N SER A 730 -23.13 5.75 18.17
CA SER A 730 -24.32 6.25 17.51
C SER A 730 -25.50 6.42 18.46
N THR A 731 -25.52 5.76 19.62
CA THR A 731 -26.53 5.96 20.68
C THR A 731 -26.53 7.40 21.22
N PHE A 732 -25.41 8.10 21.12
CA PHE A 732 -25.32 9.52 21.47
C PHE A 732 -26.09 10.44 20.49
N GLN A 733 -26.33 10.01 19.24
CA GLN A 733 -27.04 10.82 18.25
C GLN A 733 -28.53 11.06 18.62
N PRO A 734 -29.36 10.02 18.88
CA PRO A 734 -30.73 10.24 19.35
C PRO A 734 -30.77 10.83 20.76
N LEU A 735 -29.77 10.60 21.64
CA LEU A 735 -29.65 11.36 22.89
C LEU A 735 -29.54 12.87 22.62
N GLY A 736 -28.73 13.28 21.63
CA GLY A 736 -28.59 14.67 21.22
C GLY A 736 -29.87 15.27 20.64
N VAL A 737 -30.59 14.53 19.79
CA VAL A 737 -31.87 14.95 19.20
C VAL A 737 -32.95 15.11 20.26
N VAL A 738 -33.09 14.14 21.17
CA VAL A 738 -34.05 14.20 22.29
C VAL A 738 -33.70 15.33 23.25
N LEU A 739 -32.43 15.51 23.62
CA LEU A 739 -31.97 16.62 24.46
C LEU A 739 -32.28 17.98 23.81
N CYS A 740 -31.97 18.16 22.52
CA CYS A 740 -32.28 19.39 21.79
C CYS A 740 -33.79 19.67 21.78
N THR A 741 -34.61 18.64 21.55
CA THR A 741 -36.07 18.75 21.48
C THR A 741 -36.68 19.06 22.85
N LEU A 742 -36.16 18.49 23.94
CA LEU A 742 -36.54 18.83 25.33
C LEU A 742 -36.19 20.28 25.70
N LEU A 743 -35.00 20.75 25.33
CA LEU A 743 -34.59 22.14 25.55
C LEU A 743 -35.44 23.13 24.72
N ALA A 744 -35.77 22.77 23.47
CA ALA A 744 -36.68 23.53 22.63
C ALA A 744 -38.10 23.60 23.22
N TYR A 745 -38.64 22.47 23.68
CA TYR A 745 -39.94 22.37 24.35
C TYR A 745 -40.02 23.27 25.61
N ALA A 746 -38.92 23.42 26.34
CA ALA A 746 -38.84 24.31 27.50
C ALA A 746 -38.74 25.80 27.12
N PHE A 747 -37.88 26.15 26.15
CA PHE A 747 -37.51 27.54 25.88
C PHE A 747 -38.28 28.23 24.75
N ILE A 748 -38.71 27.51 23.70
CA ILE A 748 -39.36 28.13 22.53
C ILE A 748 -40.83 28.50 22.84
N PRO A 749 -41.73 27.57 23.23
CA PRO A 749 -43.15 27.89 23.43
C PRO A 749 -43.43 28.97 24.49
N SER A 750 -42.49 29.20 25.42
CA SER A 750 -42.61 30.16 26.52
C SER A 750 -42.03 31.55 26.21
N ARG A 751 -41.30 31.72 25.09
CA ARG A 751 -40.52 32.93 24.75
C ARG A 751 -40.45 33.20 23.23
N THR A 752 -41.54 32.90 22.52
CA THR A 752 -41.70 33.08 21.07
C THR A 752 -43.07 33.66 20.78
N CYS A 753 -43.19 34.49 19.74
CA CYS A 753 -44.46 35.10 19.34
C CYS A 753 -45.48 34.04 18.91
N GLY A 754 -46.72 34.18 19.37
CA GLY A 754 -47.83 33.26 19.08
C GLY A 754 -48.12 33.09 17.58
N PRO A 755 -48.92 32.07 17.19
CA PRO A 755 -49.24 31.81 15.78
C PRO A 755 -49.82 33.05 15.09
N ASP A 756 -50.67 33.80 15.81
CA ASP A 756 -51.46 34.94 15.32
C ASP A 756 -50.67 36.25 15.10
N VAL A 757 -49.38 36.29 15.46
CA VAL A 757 -48.52 37.48 15.31
C VAL A 757 -47.87 37.50 13.92
N PRO A 758 -48.08 38.56 13.10
CA PRO A 758 -47.46 38.70 11.78
C PRO A 758 -45.93 38.69 11.80
N ALA A 759 -45.33 38.27 10.69
CA ALA A 759 -43.88 38.38 10.49
C ALA A 759 -43.45 39.86 10.43
N GLY A 760 -42.32 40.19 11.07
CA GLY A 760 -41.82 41.56 11.22
C GLY A 760 -42.39 42.33 12.42
N GLU A 761 -43.58 42.00 12.93
CA GLU A 761 -44.12 42.59 14.18
C GLU A 761 -43.55 41.90 15.44
N CYS A 762 -43.01 40.69 15.28
CA CYS A 762 -42.42 39.88 16.34
C CYS A 762 -41.06 40.43 16.82
N THR A 763 -41.07 41.27 17.86
CA THR A 763 -39.84 41.91 18.40
C THR A 763 -38.82 40.92 18.97
N LYS A 764 -37.52 41.22 18.83
CA LYS A 764 -36.38 40.45 19.38
C LYS A 764 -36.48 40.17 20.89
N SER A 765 -37.13 41.05 21.65
CA SER A 765 -37.43 40.87 23.09
C SER A 765 -38.55 39.86 23.37
N ALA A 766 -39.57 39.78 22.51
CA ALA A 766 -40.65 38.80 22.62
C ALA A 766 -40.26 37.41 22.10
N ASN A 767 -39.19 37.32 21.29
CA ASN A 767 -38.77 36.12 20.58
C ASN A 767 -37.45 35.50 21.09
N PHE A 768 -37.10 35.68 22.36
CA PHE A 768 -35.80 35.28 22.89
C PHE A 768 -35.62 33.75 23.10
N GLY A 769 -36.66 32.95 22.88
CA GLY A 769 -36.65 31.49 23.09
C GLY A 769 -35.61 30.77 22.23
N TRP A 770 -35.59 31.04 20.92
CA TRP A 770 -34.64 30.40 20.00
C TRP A 770 -33.17 30.79 20.30
N ARG A 771 -32.93 32.05 20.70
CA ARG A 771 -31.60 32.50 21.15
C ARG A 771 -31.16 31.83 22.44
N THR A 772 -32.09 31.60 23.37
CA THR A 772 -31.82 30.85 24.61
C THR A 772 -31.35 29.43 24.28
N LEU A 773 -32.03 28.75 23.36
CA LEU A 773 -31.66 27.41 22.91
C LEU A 773 -30.25 27.37 22.29
N MET A 774 -29.97 28.25 21.31
CA MET A 774 -28.68 28.25 20.60
C MET A 774 -27.50 28.62 21.53
N LEU A 775 -27.70 29.51 22.51
CA LEU A 775 -26.69 29.81 23.54
C LEU A 775 -26.41 28.60 24.44
N VAL A 776 -27.45 27.90 24.89
CA VAL A 776 -27.31 26.68 25.72
C VAL A 776 -26.58 25.59 24.93
N MET A 777 -26.85 25.45 23.63
CA MET A 777 -26.13 24.52 22.76
C MET A 777 -24.67 24.92 22.53
N GLY A 778 -24.38 26.21 22.33
CA GLY A 778 -23.02 26.73 22.30
C GLY A 778 -22.25 26.41 23.59
N ALA A 779 -22.91 26.56 24.74
CA ALA A 779 -22.34 26.22 26.05
C ALA A 779 -22.12 24.70 26.22
N ILE A 780 -23.06 23.84 25.81
CA ILE A 780 -22.89 22.38 25.79
C ILE A 780 -21.69 21.99 24.91
N THR A 781 -21.58 22.59 23.71
CA THR A 781 -20.47 22.36 22.78
C THR A 781 -19.12 22.80 23.37
N LEU A 782 -19.10 23.93 24.08
CA LEU A 782 -17.92 24.40 24.80
C LEU A 782 -17.54 23.47 25.96
N CYS A 783 -18.52 22.97 26.73
CA CYS A 783 -18.29 21.98 27.79
C CYS A 783 -17.70 20.66 27.24
N VAL A 784 -18.16 20.20 26.07
CA VAL A 784 -17.56 19.04 25.38
C VAL A 784 -16.12 19.33 24.95
N PHE A 785 -15.82 20.53 24.43
CA PHE A 785 -14.44 20.93 24.14
C PHE A 785 -13.56 20.93 25.41
N PHE A 786 -14.04 21.51 26.52
CA PHE A 786 -13.32 21.48 27.80
C PHE A 786 -13.08 20.05 28.30
N ALA A 787 -14.07 19.16 28.14
CA ALA A 787 -13.94 17.76 28.50
C ALA A 787 -12.91 17.01 27.62
N ARG A 788 -12.85 17.30 26.32
CA ARG A 788 -11.84 16.75 25.40
C ARG A 788 -10.42 17.26 25.68
N PHE A 789 -10.26 18.53 26.04
CA PHE A 789 -8.95 19.18 26.09
C PHE A 789 -8.32 19.25 27.50
N PHE A 790 -9.12 19.52 28.54
CA PHE A 790 -8.61 19.81 29.89
C PHE A 790 -8.89 18.71 30.92
N ILE A 791 -9.97 17.94 30.76
CA ILE A 791 -10.35 16.88 31.72
C ILE A 791 -9.60 15.56 31.44
N PHE A 792 -9.15 15.35 30.21
CA PHE A 792 -8.53 14.11 29.75
C PHE A 792 -7.41 14.40 28.74
N ASP A 793 -6.18 14.01 29.06
CA ASP A 793 -5.07 14.09 28.10
C ASP A 793 -5.16 12.92 27.10
N PHE A 794 -5.89 13.15 26.01
CA PHE A 794 -5.92 12.21 24.88
C PHE A 794 -4.53 12.13 24.26
N HIS A 795 -3.89 10.96 24.30
CA HIS A 795 -2.64 10.71 23.60
C HIS A 795 -2.90 10.41 22.11
N GLU A 796 -1.98 10.84 21.26
CA GLU A 796 -2.04 10.60 19.81
C GLU A 796 -1.99 9.09 19.50
N THR A 797 -2.73 8.59 18.51
CA THR A 797 -2.92 7.13 18.38
C THR A 797 -1.62 6.42 17.95
N PRO A 798 -1.27 5.26 18.53
CA PRO A 798 -0.07 4.52 18.12
C PRO A 798 -0.11 4.13 16.63
N GLN A 799 -1.30 3.88 16.07
CA GLN A 799 -1.49 3.56 14.65
C GLN A 799 -1.22 4.76 13.72
N PHE A 800 -1.37 6.00 14.19
CA PHE A 800 -0.95 7.21 13.46
C PHE A 800 0.55 7.47 13.61
N LEU A 801 1.10 7.30 14.82
CA LEU A 801 2.53 7.50 15.05
C LEU A 801 3.37 6.53 14.17
N LEU A 802 2.96 5.26 14.08
CA LEU A 802 3.52 4.30 13.12
C LEU A 802 3.37 4.71 11.64
N SER A 803 2.27 5.39 11.25
CA SER A 803 2.06 5.79 9.85
C SER A 803 2.90 7.01 9.44
N VAL A 804 3.41 7.78 10.40
CA VAL A 804 4.38 8.87 10.16
C VAL A 804 5.83 8.48 10.46
N GLY A 805 6.08 7.28 10.99
CA GLY A 805 7.43 6.74 11.28
C GLY A 805 7.95 6.99 12.70
N ASP A 806 7.06 7.25 13.67
CA ASP A 806 7.38 7.47 15.08
C ASP A 806 7.09 6.20 15.93
N ASP A 807 7.97 5.21 15.78
CA ASP A 807 7.93 3.94 16.52
C ASP A 807 8.07 4.13 18.05
N GLU A 808 8.99 5.01 18.47
CA GLU A 808 9.22 5.31 19.90
C GLU A 808 8.01 5.99 20.53
N GLY A 809 7.40 6.96 19.83
CA GLY A 809 6.15 7.59 20.23
C GLY A 809 5.01 6.60 20.35
N ALA A 810 4.87 5.66 19.42
CA ALA A 810 3.86 4.61 19.48
C ALA A 810 3.99 3.73 20.74
N ILE A 811 5.20 3.27 21.09
CA ILE A 811 5.46 2.52 22.33
C ILE A 811 5.25 3.40 23.58
N LYS A 812 5.67 4.66 23.55
CA LYS A 812 5.49 5.60 24.66
C LYS A 812 4.01 5.87 24.96
N VAL A 813 3.16 5.97 23.93
CA VAL A 813 1.71 6.09 24.10
C VAL A 813 1.11 4.79 24.65
N LEU A 814 1.51 3.61 24.16
CA LEU A 814 1.03 2.34 24.71
C LEU A 814 1.37 2.19 26.20
N LYS A 815 2.57 2.61 26.62
CA LYS A 815 2.96 2.66 28.05
C LYS A 815 2.06 3.61 28.86
N ALA A 816 1.71 4.77 28.31
CA ALA A 816 0.83 5.73 28.98
C ALA A 816 -0.64 5.24 29.09
N ILE A 817 -1.15 4.56 28.05
CA ILE A 817 -2.47 3.90 28.07
C ILE A 817 -2.49 2.77 29.11
N ALA A 818 -1.47 1.89 29.12
CA ALA A 818 -1.32 0.82 30.10
C ALA A 818 -1.31 1.38 31.55
N LYS A 819 -0.58 2.47 31.77
CA LYS A 819 -0.52 3.21 33.04
C LYS A 819 -1.86 3.77 33.50
N GLN A 820 -2.58 4.47 32.63
CA GLN A 820 -3.91 4.99 32.97
C GLN A 820 -4.95 3.87 33.20
N ASN A 821 -4.75 2.72 32.55
CA ASN A 821 -5.54 1.51 32.76
C ASN A 821 -5.11 0.67 33.99
N ARG A 822 -3.95 0.96 34.60
CA ARG A 822 -3.31 0.16 35.66
C ARG A 822 -3.06 -1.30 35.21
N LYS A 823 -2.35 -1.43 34.09
CA LYS A 823 -1.94 -2.70 33.47
C LYS A 823 -0.52 -2.63 32.89
N GLU A 824 0.37 -1.89 33.55
CA GLU A 824 1.77 -1.75 33.12
C GLU A 824 2.47 -3.13 33.13
N GLU A 825 2.07 -4.03 34.04
CA GLU A 825 2.55 -5.41 34.12
C GLU A 825 2.13 -6.33 32.97
N VAL A 826 1.15 -5.90 32.15
CA VAL A 826 0.65 -6.67 30.99
C VAL A 826 1.37 -6.27 29.70
N MET A 827 2.10 -5.15 29.70
CA MET A 827 2.70 -4.62 28.48
C MET A 827 3.95 -5.43 28.07
N THR A 828 3.88 -5.99 26.87
CA THR A 828 4.91 -6.87 26.31
C THR A 828 5.72 -6.23 25.20
N LEU A 829 5.05 -5.45 24.35
CA LEU A 829 5.58 -4.91 23.10
C LEU A 829 6.64 -3.81 23.33
N THR A 830 7.75 -3.89 22.61
CA THR A 830 8.87 -2.94 22.72
C THR A 830 9.20 -2.24 21.39
N VAL A 831 10.17 -1.32 21.39
CA VAL A 831 10.59 -0.63 20.14
C VAL A 831 11.41 -1.59 19.27
N GLU A 832 12.18 -2.44 19.93
CA GLU A 832 12.95 -3.54 19.37
C GLU A 832 12.06 -4.51 18.59
N ASP A 833 10.80 -4.72 19.01
CA ASP A 833 9.83 -5.53 18.26
C ASP A 833 9.34 -4.84 16.97
N PHE A 834 9.21 -3.50 16.94
CA PHE A 834 8.97 -2.79 15.69
C PHE A 834 10.21 -2.80 14.79
N GLN A 835 11.41 -2.73 15.36
CA GLN A 835 12.65 -2.91 14.62
C GLN A 835 12.79 -4.34 14.07
N ARG A 836 12.33 -5.38 14.79
CA ARG A 836 12.17 -6.76 14.29
C ARG A 836 11.25 -6.81 13.07
N ILE A 837 10.09 -6.14 13.09
CA ILE A 837 9.17 -6.11 11.95
C ILE A 837 9.77 -5.39 10.74
N ASP A 838 10.47 -4.26 10.92
CA ASP A 838 11.19 -3.60 9.83
C ASP A 838 12.37 -4.44 9.32
N ALA A 839 13.07 -5.14 10.21
CA ALA A 839 14.13 -6.06 9.87
C ALA A 839 13.61 -7.24 9.02
N LEU A 840 12.49 -7.87 9.40
CA LEU A 840 11.82 -8.92 8.62
C LEU A 840 11.30 -8.40 7.28
N ALA A 841 10.75 -7.18 7.23
CA ALA A 841 10.28 -6.56 6.00
C ALA A 841 11.40 -6.12 5.04
N LEU A 842 12.61 -5.85 5.56
CA LEU A 842 13.82 -5.53 4.79
C LEU A 842 14.73 -6.76 4.58
N GLY A 843 14.41 -7.90 5.20
CA GLY A 843 15.13 -9.17 5.06
C GLY A 843 16.47 -9.25 5.80
N THR A 844 16.58 -8.69 7.01
CA THR A 844 17.84 -8.58 7.77
C THR A 844 17.71 -9.11 9.20
N ASP A 845 17.91 -10.41 9.41
CA ASP A 845 17.64 -11.11 10.69
C ASP A 845 18.70 -10.86 11.79
N THR A 846 18.95 -9.58 12.11
CA THR A 846 19.77 -9.18 13.27
C THR A 846 19.18 -7.94 13.94
N VAL A 847 18.51 -8.12 15.08
CA VAL A 847 18.38 -7.05 16.07
C VAL A 847 19.77 -6.86 16.69
N ALA A 848 20.27 -5.63 16.73
CA ALA A 848 21.44 -5.35 17.57
C ALA A 848 20.93 -5.24 19.02
N SER A 849 21.42 -6.11 19.91
CA SER A 849 21.12 -6.03 21.34
C SER A 849 21.70 -4.74 21.92
N VAL A 850 20.83 -3.75 22.14
CA VAL A 850 21.20 -2.49 22.82
C VAL A 850 21.17 -2.75 24.33
N ASP A 851 22.15 -3.52 24.81
CA ASP A 851 22.44 -3.58 26.24
C ASP A 851 22.90 -2.21 26.71
N GLY A 852 22.16 -1.64 27.66
CA GLY A 852 22.38 -0.28 28.12
C GLY A 852 23.68 -0.14 28.90
N GLU A 853 24.60 0.69 28.40
CA GLU A 853 25.87 1.02 29.06
C GLU A 853 25.65 1.87 30.33
N VAL A 854 25.17 1.23 31.39
CA VAL A 854 24.95 1.85 32.70
C VAL A 854 26.29 1.95 33.42
N ILE A 855 26.95 3.10 33.26
CA ILE A 855 28.13 3.47 34.05
C ILE A 855 27.78 3.44 35.56
N ARG A 856 28.28 2.46 36.30
CA ARG A 856 28.43 2.50 37.75
C ARG A 856 29.74 1.86 38.22
N ALA A 857 30.23 2.40 39.34
CA ALA A 857 31.56 2.18 39.87
C ALA A 857 31.71 0.87 40.65
N GLU A 858 32.94 0.64 41.11
CA GLU A 858 33.47 -0.50 41.86
C GLU A 858 32.68 -0.84 43.14
N GLY A 859 32.73 -2.12 43.54
CA GLY A 859 32.23 -2.59 44.84
C GLY A 859 32.35 -4.11 45.01
N ASP A 860 33.14 -4.55 45.99
CA ASP A 860 33.34 -5.96 46.35
C ASP A 860 32.04 -6.68 46.82
N HIS A 861 31.87 -7.96 46.47
CA HIS A 861 32.18 -9.05 47.41
C HIS A 861 31.97 -10.49 46.86
N SER A 862 32.67 -11.42 47.49
CA SER A 862 32.78 -12.87 47.23
C SER A 862 31.56 -13.74 47.57
N GLY A 863 31.39 -14.89 46.90
CA GLY A 863 30.58 -16.02 47.39
C GLY A 863 30.49 -17.25 46.45
N ALA A 864 30.75 -18.45 46.97
CA ALA A 864 30.57 -19.75 46.29
C ALA A 864 29.09 -20.23 46.30
N GLY A 865 28.63 -21.28 45.63
CA GLY A 865 29.28 -22.27 44.73
C GLY A 865 28.37 -23.51 44.53
N ASP A 866 28.79 -24.49 43.71
CA ASP A 866 28.28 -25.88 43.57
C ASP A 866 26.79 -26.09 43.18
N ALA A 867 26.31 -27.25 42.70
CA ALA A 867 26.82 -28.30 41.78
C ALA A 867 25.64 -29.26 41.41
N ASP A 868 25.74 -29.99 40.28
CA ASP A 868 25.06 -31.29 39.98
C ASP A 868 23.49 -31.36 39.97
N SER A 869 22.79 -32.35 39.36
CA SER A 869 23.15 -33.37 38.35
C SER A 869 21.90 -33.95 37.62
N ASP A 870 22.10 -34.38 36.36
CA ASP A 870 21.64 -35.60 35.66
C ASP A 870 20.18 -36.16 35.60
N THR A 871 20.02 -37.04 34.60
CA THR A 871 19.02 -38.12 34.38
C THR A 871 17.61 -37.84 33.81
N ASP A 872 17.54 -37.90 32.47
CA ASP A 872 16.95 -39.00 31.67
C ASP A 872 15.46 -39.41 31.71
N ASP A 873 15.01 -39.81 30.50
CA ASP A 873 14.04 -40.87 30.17
C ASP A 873 12.52 -40.72 30.52
N ALA A 874 11.56 -41.20 29.71
CA ALA A 874 11.56 -41.63 28.29
C ALA A 874 10.10 -41.79 27.74
N LEU A 875 9.95 -42.13 26.43
CA LEU A 875 8.95 -43.06 25.83
C LEU A 875 7.45 -42.93 26.27
N THR A 876 6.40 -42.83 25.42
CA THR A 876 6.21 -43.40 24.08
C THR A 876 4.84 -43.10 23.41
N LYS A 877 4.81 -43.14 22.06
CA LYS A 877 3.79 -43.73 21.13
C LYS A 877 2.29 -43.30 21.15
N ARG A 878 1.85 -42.97 19.91
CA ARG A 878 0.63 -43.46 19.18
C ARG A 878 -0.75 -42.97 19.66
N SER A 879 -1.78 -42.87 18.80
CA SER A 879 -1.84 -42.93 17.32
C SER A 879 -3.18 -42.41 16.77
N ALA A 880 -3.15 -41.89 15.54
CA ALA A 880 -4.17 -41.95 14.48
C ALA A 880 -5.68 -41.97 14.82
N LEU A 881 -6.43 -41.09 14.14
CA LEU A 881 -7.40 -41.57 13.15
C LEU A 881 -7.68 -40.53 12.05
N GLU A 882 -8.12 -40.99 10.88
CA GLU A 882 -8.48 -40.16 9.73
C GLU A 882 -9.98 -39.81 9.74
N SER A 883 -10.34 -38.67 9.14
CA SER A 883 -11.53 -38.58 8.26
C SER A 883 -11.53 -37.25 7.50
N GLY A 884 -11.72 -37.31 6.18
CA GLY A 884 -11.70 -36.14 5.30
C GLY A 884 -13.10 -35.56 5.04
N SER A 885 -13.14 -34.31 4.57
CA SER A 885 -14.34 -33.74 3.93
C SER A 885 -13.96 -32.85 2.75
N LYS A 886 -14.86 -32.71 1.77
CA LYS A 886 -14.58 -32.22 0.41
C LYS A 886 -15.02 -30.76 0.20
N ARG A 887 -14.47 -30.16 -0.88
CA ARG A 887 -14.88 -28.88 -1.53
C ARG A 887 -14.44 -27.61 -0.76
N HIS A 888 -14.26 -26.44 -1.38
CA HIS A 888 -14.63 -25.95 -2.73
C HIS A 888 -13.51 -25.09 -3.35
N LYS A 889 -13.42 -25.04 -4.70
CA LYS A 889 -12.82 -23.90 -5.43
C LYS A 889 -13.65 -22.62 -5.20
N PRO A 890 -13.02 -21.45 -5.30
CA PRO A 890 -13.56 -20.43 -6.21
C PRO A 890 -12.51 -19.86 -7.18
N ASP A 891 -13.00 -19.24 -8.24
CA ASP A 891 -12.26 -18.99 -9.48
C ASP A 891 -11.35 -17.74 -9.51
N SER A 892 -10.54 -17.68 -10.57
CA SER A 892 -9.59 -16.62 -10.88
C SER A 892 -10.25 -15.40 -11.52
N GLY A 893 -9.87 -14.20 -11.07
CA GLY A 893 -10.12 -12.93 -11.76
C GLY A 893 -8.81 -12.18 -11.97
N ALA A 894 -8.45 -11.88 -13.22
CA ALA A 894 -7.20 -11.20 -13.55
C ALA A 894 -7.29 -9.67 -13.31
N PRO A 895 -6.24 -9.01 -12.79
CA PRO A 895 -6.25 -7.56 -12.55
C PRO A 895 -5.91 -6.75 -13.81
N ILE A 896 -6.68 -5.68 -14.05
CA ILE A 896 -6.54 -4.77 -15.20
C ILE A 896 -5.42 -3.73 -14.94
N LYS A 897 -4.75 -3.29 -16.03
CA LYS A 897 -3.56 -2.41 -16.01
C LYS A 897 -3.91 -0.93 -15.69
N VAL A 898 -3.79 -0.50 -14.43
CA VAL A 898 -3.91 0.94 -14.05
C VAL A 898 -2.80 1.44 -13.08
N ALA A 899 -2.01 0.54 -12.48
CA ALA A 899 -1.20 0.84 -11.30
C ALA A 899 0.07 1.71 -11.48
N ALA A 900 0.36 2.22 -12.69
CA ALA A 900 1.64 2.90 -12.98
C ALA A 900 1.80 4.30 -12.35
N PRO A 901 0.81 5.22 -12.39
CA PRO A 901 0.99 6.57 -11.85
C PRO A 901 1.07 6.60 -10.32
N ILE A 902 0.28 5.78 -9.64
CA ILE A 902 0.11 5.79 -8.18
C ILE A 902 1.41 5.39 -7.47
N ARG A 903 2.17 4.43 -8.03
CA ARG A 903 3.48 4.03 -7.50
C ARG A 903 4.51 5.16 -7.49
N ARG A 904 4.49 6.05 -8.50
CA ARG A 904 5.39 7.23 -8.53
C ARG A 904 5.05 8.24 -7.43
N LEU A 905 3.76 8.44 -7.13
CA LEU A 905 3.31 9.32 -6.05
C LEU A 905 3.64 8.77 -4.66
N GLN A 906 3.48 7.46 -4.45
CA GLN A 906 3.84 6.83 -3.17
C GLN A 906 5.36 6.81 -2.94
N ALA A 907 6.17 6.52 -3.97
CA ALA A 907 7.62 6.59 -3.89
C ALA A 907 8.14 8.01 -3.53
N ALA A 908 7.51 9.06 -4.07
CA ALA A 908 7.84 10.45 -3.76
C ALA A 908 7.51 10.87 -2.31
N SER A 909 6.73 10.07 -1.56
CA SER A 909 6.49 10.28 -0.12
C SER A 909 7.49 9.53 0.78
N ALA A 910 8.26 8.59 0.23
CA ALA A 910 9.20 7.74 0.99
C ALA A 910 10.68 8.18 0.87
N SER A 911 10.99 9.09 -0.06
CA SER A 911 12.36 9.54 -0.36
C SER A 911 12.88 10.68 0.52
N LYS A 912 12.21 10.99 1.64
CA LYS A 912 12.70 11.92 2.66
C LYS A 912 13.20 11.14 3.87
N GLY A 913 14.40 11.48 4.32
CA GLY A 913 15.08 10.81 5.44
C GLY A 913 14.40 11.03 6.81
N PRO A 914 15.04 10.59 7.91
CA PRO A 914 14.47 10.65 9.26
C PRO A 914 14.01 12.08 9.58
N ALA A 915 12.90 12.18 10.32
CA ALA A 915 12.15 13.41 10.47
C ALA A 915 12.99 14.54 11.10
N THR A 916 13.56 15.41 10.26
CA THR A 916 14.08 16.72 10.68
C THR A 916 12.96 17.43 11.42
N SER A 917 13.11 17.60 12.74
CA SER A 917 12.01 18.04 13.60
C SER A 917 11.44 19.38 13.11
N ALA A 918 10.15 19.60 13.32
CA ALA A 918 9.49 20.85 12.92
C ALA A 918 10.16 22.09 13.56
N LEU A 919 10.85 21.90 14.69
CA LEU A 919 11.70 22.89 15.35
C LEU A 919 12.94 23.27 14.51
N ALA A 920 13.66 22.30 13.93
CA ALA A 920 14.85 22.55 13.13
C ALA A 920 14.54 23.40 11.88
N VAL A 921 13.49 23.05 11.13
CA VAL A 921 13.06 23.82 9.94
C VAL A 921 12.62 25.24 10.33
N ARG A 922 11.99 25.40 11.50
CA ARG A 922 11.56 26.70 12.03
C ARG A 922 12.75 27.58 12.45
N GLN A 923 13.82 27.01 13.00
CA GLN A 923 15.05 27.73 13.34
C GLN A 923 15.84 28.17 12.10
N GLU A 924 15.92 27.31 11.08
CA GLU A 924 16.85 27.50 9.95
C GLU A 924 16.30 28.39 8.82
N LYS A 925 14.98 28.33 8.53
CA LYS A 925 14.41 28.94 7.30
C LYS A 925 13.26 29.93 7.55
N GLY A 926 12.89 30.17 8.81
CA GLY A 926 11.89 31.17 9.20
C GLY A 926 10.43 30.76 8.90
N PHE A 927 9.49 31.52 9.47
CA PHE A 927 8.07 31.13 9.54
C PHE A 927 7.40 30.93 8.17
N VAL A 928 7.73 31.76 7.17
CA VAL A 928 7.09 31.68 5.84
C VAL A 928 7.57 30.46 5.05
N ALA A 929 8.86 30.13 5.09
CA ALA A 929 9.37 28.92 4.44
C ALA A 929 8.89 27.64 5.16
N PHE A 930 8.83 27.67 6.50
CA PHE A 930 8.22 26.61 7.31
C PHE A 930 6.75 26.37 6.92
N ALA A 931 5.95 27.44 6.82
CA ALA A 931 4.56 27.36 6.41
C ALA A 931 4.40 26.82 4.97
N LEU A 932 5.18 27.31 4.01
CA LEU A 932 5.14 26.83 2.61
C LEU A 932 5.61 25.38 2.47
N TYR A 933 6.62 24.96 3.25
CA TYR A 933 7.07 23.57 3.30
C TYR A 933 5.97 22.65 3.85
N HIS A 934 5.34 23.03 4.97
CA HIS A 934 4.19 22.31 5.52
C HIS A 934 3.07 22.24 4.48
N LEU A 935 2.63 23.38 3.91
CA LEU A 935 1.53 23.43 2.94
C LEU A 935 1.74 22.50 1.74
N LYS A 936 2.96 22.48 1.16
CA LYS A 936 3.29 21.53 0.09
C LYS A 936 3.28 20.07 0.58
N SER A 937 3.86 19.76 1.74
CA SER A 937 3.87 18.38 2.26
C SER A 937 2.46 17.86 2.62
N THR A 938 1.61 18.73 3.21
CA THR A 938 0.19 18.49 3.50
C THR A 938 -0.59 18.24 2.21
N PHE A 939 -0.39 19.05 1.17
CA PHE A 939 -1.08 18.89 -0.12
C PHE A 939 -0.71 17.57 -0.84
N PHE A 940 0.57 17.21 -0.86
CA PHE A 940 1.00 15.92 -1.44
C PHE A 940 0.52 14.71 -0.64
N ARG A 941 0.48 14.77 0.71
CA ARG A 941 -0.10 13.69 1.54
C ARG A 941 -1.61 13.58 1.35
N SER A 942 -2.33 14.70 1.32
CA SER A 942 -3.78 14.76 1.08
C SER A 942 -4.18 14.15 -0.27
N THR A 943 -3.52 14.57 -1.36
CA THR A 943 -3.81 14.04 -2.70
C THR A 943 -3.45 12.55 -2.82
N ALA A 944 -2.35 12.11 -2.21
CA ALA A 944 -1.98 10.70 -2.16
C ALA A 944 -2.99 9.84 -1.39
N GLY A 945 -3.56 10.34 -0.29
CA GLY A 945 -4.60 9.65 0.50
C GLY A 945 -5.85 9.35 -0.33
N LEU A 946 -6.41 10.37 -0.99
CA LEU A 946 -7.59 10.23 -1.85
C LEU A 946 -7.35 9.26 -3.02
N LEU A 947 -6.18 9.34 -3.69
CA LEU A 947 -5.81 8.40 -4.76
C LEU A 947 -5.60 6.98 -4.26
N THR A 948 -5.19 6.79 -3.00
CA THR A 948 -4.99 5.46 -2.40
C THR A 948 -6.31 4.72 -2.18
N LEU A 949 -7.44 5.41 -1.97
CA LEU A 949 -8.79 4.79 -1.93
C LEU A 949 -9.10 3.99 -3.21
N PHE A 950 -8.54 4.40 -4.35
CA PHE A 950 -8.67 3.74 -5.65
C PHE A 950 -7.41 2.96 -6.07
N GLY A 951 -6.40 2.88 -5.21
CA GLY A 951 -5.08 2.31 -5.50
C GLY A 951 -5.04 0.81 -5.79
N ASN A 952 -6.10 0.07 -5.44
CA ASN A 952 -6.29 -1.32 -5.83
C ASN A 952 -7.77 -1.66 -6.07
N ALA A 953 -8.06 -2.65 -6.93
CA ALA A 953 -9.41 -2.96 -7.38
C ALA A 953 -10.38 -3.43 -6.26
N ARG A 954 -9.87 -3.93 -5.13
CA ARG A 954 -10.70 -4.29 -3.96
C ARG A 954 -11.12 -3.03 -3.21
N LEU A 955 -10.17 -2.17 -2.85
CA LEU A 955 -10.42 -0.95 -2.09
C LEU A 955 -11.22 0.07 -2.92
N ALA A 956 -10.97 0.13 -4.23
CA ALA A 956 -11.78 0.90 -5.17
C ALA A 956 -13.24 0.45 -5.15
N ARG A 957 -13.51 -0.86 -5.33
CA ARG A 957 -14.89 -1.41 -5.28
C ARG A 957 -15.57 -1.09 -3.96
N VAL A 958 -14.89 -1.33 -2.84
CA VAL A 958 -15.43 -1.10 -1.50
C VAL A 958 -15.74 0.39 -1.27
N SER A 959 -14.85 1.30 -1.69
CA SER A 959 -15.08 2.74 -1.59
C SER A 959 -16.24 3.20 -2.48
N SER A 960 -16.31 2.75 -3.74
CA SER A 960 -17.43 3.07 -4.63
C SER A 960 -18.77 2.59 -4.09
N VAL A 961 -18.83 1.39 -3.50
CA VAL A 961 -20.06 0.87 -2.86
C VAL A 961 -20.42 1.68 -1.61
N LEU A 962 -19.46 2.01 -0.74
CA LEU A 962 -19.73 2.84 0.44
C LEU A 962 -20.16 4.26 0.05
N PHE A 963 -19.59 4.85 -0.99
CA PHE A 963 -20.01 6.17 -1.49
C PHE A 963 -21.45 6.15 -1.99
N LEU A 964 -21.85 5.12 -2.75
CA LEU A 964 -23.24 4.94 -3.17
C LEU A 964 -24.20 4.73 -1.98
N VAL A 965 -23.78 3.91 -1.00
CA VAL A 965 -24.57 3.66 0.22
C VAL A 965 -24.78 4.94 1.03
N TYR A 966 -23.74 5.73 1.28
CA TYR A 966 -23.85 7.02 1.97
C TYR A 966 -24.68 8.05 1.17
N PHE A 967 -24.58 8.05 -0.16
CA PHE A 967 -25.42 8.90 -0.99
C PHE A 967 -26.91 8.54 -0.83
N CYS A 968 -27.28 7.26 -0.97
CA CYS A 968 -28.65 6.80 -0.84
C CYS A 968 -29.23 7.04 0.58
N ASP A 969 -28.47 6.70 1.62
CA ASP A 969 -28.80 6.94 3.04
C ASP A 969 -29.10 8.42 3.29
N PHE A 970 -28.13 9.30 3.08
CA PHE A 970 -28.27 10.71 3.40
C PHE A 970 -29.31 11.39 2.49
N PHE A 971 -29.48 10.96 1.24
CA PHE A 971 -30.55 11.45 0.38
C PHE A 971 -31.93 11.11 0.95
N ALA A 972 -32.16 9.84 1.30
CA ALA A 972 -33.42 9.37 1.85
C ALA A 972 -33.71 10.04 3.20
N PHE A 973 -32.73 10.05 4.12
CA PHE A 973 -32.82 10.74 5.41
C PHE A 973 -33.09 12.25 5.27
N SER A 974 -32.50 12.92 4.28
CA SER A 974 -32.69 14.38 4.13
C SER A 974 -34.01 14.75 3.46
N ILE A 975 -34.59 13.86 2.66
CA ILE A 975 -36.02 13.98 2.31
C ILE A 975 -36.88 13.70 3.55
N ALA A 976 -36.60 12.64 4.31
CA ALA A 976 -37.37 12.29 5.50
C ALA A 976 -37.38 13.45 6.52
N GLY A 977 -36.23 13.84 7.05
CA GLY A 977 -36.08 14.90 8.04
C GLY A 977 -36.52 16.30 7.59
N PHE A 978 -36.66 16.56 6.29
CA PHE A 978 -37.22 17.83 5.79
C PHE A 978 -38.74 17.76 5.56
N PHE A 979 -39.24 16.71 4.91
CA PHE A 979 -40.64 16.63 4.48
C PHE A 979 -41.56 15.87 5.46
N LEU A 980 -41.10 14.87 6.21
CA LEU A 980 -41.96 14.21 7.23
C LEU A 980 -42.44 15.18 8.31
N PRO A 981 -41.61 16.10 8.86
CA PRO A 981 -42.09 17.11 9.80
C PRO A 981 -43.10 18.09 9.20
N LEU A 982 -42.99 18.43 7.91
CA LEU A 982 -43.95 19.26 7.20
C LEU A 982 -45.27 18.51 6.96
N ILE A 983 -45.22 17.28 6.48
CA ILE A 983 -46.39 16.41 6.27
C ILE A 983 -47.14 16.16 7.59
N LEU A 984 -46.42 16.03 8.71
CA LEU A 984 -47.01 16.02 10.04
C LEU A 984 -47.60 17.37 10.42
N ALA A 985 -46.91 18.49 10.18
CA ALA A 985 -47.43 19.83 10.49
C ALA A 985 -48.71 20.16 9.69
N ASP A 986 -48.78 19.78 8.42
CA ASP A 986 -49.97 19.94 7.56
C ASP A 986 -51.16 19.16 8.18
N LYS A 987 -50.98 17.86 8.44
CA LYS A 987 -51.99 16.99 9.08
C LYS A 987 -52.35 17.41 10.50
N GLY A 988 -51.40 18.01 11.23
CA GLY A 988 -51.58 18.58 12.57
C GLY A 988 -52.36 19.90 12.56
N GLY A 989 -52.20 20.70 11.51
CA GLY A 989 -52.98 21.91 11.27
C GLY A 989 -54.43 21.60 10.87
N GLU A 990 -54.64 20.61 10.00
CA GLU A 990 -55.97 20.06 9.68
C GLU A 990 -56.71 19.50 10.91
N THR A 991 -55.97 19.07 11.94
CA THR A 991 -56.49 18.55 13.21
C THR A 991 -56.37 19.52 14.40
N ASN A 992 -55.93 20.76 14.16
CA ASN A 992 -55.93 21.89 15.10
C ASN A 992 -55.10 21.66 16.40
N HIS A 993 -54.00 20.90 16.32
CA HIS A 993 -53.10 20.65 17.46
C HIS A 993 -52.10 21.79 17.71
N SER A 994 -51.67 21.96 18.96
CA SER A 994 -50.74 23.02 19.36
C SER A 994 -49.26 22.67 19.11
N ILE A 995 -48.43 23.71 18.94
CA ILE A 995 -46.95 23.62 18.85
C ILE A 995 -46.34 22.78 19.99
N ARG A 996 -46.96 22.81 21.18
CA ARG A 996 -46.50 22.05 22.36
C ARG A 996 -46.75 20.54 22.21
N GLU A 997 -47.84 20.16 21.55
CA GLU A 997 -48.10 18.76 21.17
C GLU A 997 -47.20 18.34 20.01
N THR A 998 -46.93 19.21 19.02
CA THR A 998 -45.98 18.92 17.93
C THR A 998 -44.58 18.57 18.47
N TYR A 999 -44.04 19.38 19.38
CA TYR A 999 -42.75 19.10 20.01
C TYR A 999 -42.78 17.84 20.90
N ALA A 1000 -43.92 17.49 21.50
CA ALA A 1000 -44.09 16.24 22.24
C ALA A 1000 -44.08 15.01 21.31
N SER A 1001 -44.75 15.09 20.14
CA SER A 1001 -44.71 14.04 19.11
C SER A 1001 -43.30 13.80 18.59
N TYR A 1002 -42.47 14.84 18.43
CA TYR A 1002 -41.05 14.66 18.07
C TYR A 1002 -40.27 13.86 19.14
N ILE A 1003 -40.53 14.07 20.44
CA ILE A 1003 -39.89 13.26 21.50
C ILE A 1003 -40.31 11.79 21.37
N ALA A 1004 -41.59 11.51 21.08
CA ALA A 1004 -42.10 10.16 20.86
C ALA A 1004 -41.53 9.49 19.60
N ILE A 1005 -41.23 10.26 18.54
CA ILE A 1005 -40.61 9.78 17.30
C ILE A 1005 -39.11 9.47 17.49
N TYR A 1006 -38.37 10.34 18.20
CA TYR A 1006 -36.90 10.23 18.27
C TYR A 1006 -36.39 9.34 19.42
N ALA A 1007 -37.12 9.23 20.54
CA ALA A 1007 -36.68 8.40 21.68
C ALA A 1007 -36.50 6.90 21.34
N PRO A 1008 -37.35 6.25 20.51
CA PRO A 1008 -37.14 4.87 20.06
C PRO A 1008 -35.78 4.59 19.43
N GLY A 1009 -35.14 5.58 18.79
CA GLY A 1009 -33.80 5.43 18.18
C GLY A 1009 -32.70 5.00 19.17
N LEU A 1010 -32.89 5.25 20.47
CA LEU A 1010 -32.03 4.72 21.53
C LEU A 1010 -32.03 3.18 21.54
N THR A 1011 -33.20 2.55 21.39
CA THR A 1011 -33.32 1.08 21.35
C THR A 1011 -32.73 0.49 20.06
N ALA A 1012 -32.90 1.20 18.94
CA ALA A 1012 -32.32 0.82 17.64
C ALA A 1012 -30.79 0.80 17.66
N THR A 1013 -30.17 1.84 18.23
CA THR A 1013 -28.70 1.92 18.35
C THR A 1013 -28.14 0.89 19.33
N LEU A 1014 -28.84 0.60 20.44
CA LEU A 1014 -28.48 -0.51 21.34
C LEU A 1014 -28.55 -1.88 20.63
N LEU A 1015 -29.61 -2.12 19.84
CA LEU A 1015 -29.73 -3.30 18.99
C LEU A 1015 -28.62 -3.37 17.93
N ALA A 1016 -28.22 -2.23 17.34
CA ALA A 1016 -27.08 -2.17 16.42
C ALA A 1016 -25.78 -2.66 17.08
N GLY A 1017 -25.50 -2.25 18.33
CA GLY A 1017 -24.37 -2.77 19.10
C GLY A 1017 -24.44 -4.28 19.34
N ALA A 1018 -25.62 -4.78 19.72
CA ALA A 1018 -25.83 -6.22 19.92
C ALA A 1018 -25.63 -7.03 18.64
N LEU A 1019 -26.15 -6.56 17.50
CA LEU A 1019 -25.94 -7.16 16.18
C LEU A 1019 -24.49 -7.03 15.71
N TYR A 1020 -23.78 -5.95 16.06
CA TYR A 1020 -22.38 -5.76 15.72
C TYR A 1020 -21.44 -6.70 16.49
N SER A 1021 -21.81 -7.15 17.70
CA SER A 1021 -21.03 -8.16 18.45
C SER A 1021 -21.06 -9.56 17.84
N LEU A 1022 -21.93 -9.80 16.84
CA LEU A 1022 -22.00 -11.04 16.08
C LEU A 1022 -20.82 -11.17 15.08
N ASN A 1023 -20.76 -12.29 14.37
CA ASN A 1023 -19.70 -12.54 13.38
C ASN A 1023 -19.81 -11.62 12.14
N ARG A 1024 -18.71 -11.41 11.41
CA ARG A 1024 -18.65 -10.45 10.28
C ARG A 1024 -19.63 -10.74 9.11
N ARG A 1025 -20.14 -11.97 8.97
CA ARG A 1025 -21.24 -12.26 8.03
C ARG A 1025 -22.58 -11.77 8.57
N ALA A 1026 -22.85 -11.99 9.86
CA ALA A 1026 -24.04 -11.46 10.52
C ALA A 1026 -24.04 -9.92 10.50
N GLN A 1027 -22.90 -9.26 10.76
CA GLN A 1027 -22.76 -7.79 10.62
C GLN A 1027 -23.21 -7.28 9.23
N LEU A 1028 -22.75 -7.93 8.15
CA LEU A 1028 -23.13 -7.57 6.78
C LEU A 1028 -24.61 -7.86 6.48
N LEU A 1029 -25.14 -8.98 6.97
CA LEU A 1029 -26.56 -9.32 6.83
C LEU A 1029 -27.46 -8.35 7.63
N SER A 1030 -27.04 -7.90 8.81
CA SER A 1030 -27.73 -6.86 9.59
C SER A 1030 -27.71 -5.50 8.90
N LEU A 1031 -26.61 -5.13 8.25
CA LEU A 1031 -26.54 -3.94 7.37
C LEU A 1031 -27.55 -4.03 6.22
N ILE A 1032 -27.56 -5.14 5.48
CA ILE A 1032 -28.51 -5.35 4.36
C ILE A 1032 -29.96 -5.31 4.89
N PHE A 1033 -30.26 -6.05 5.96
CA PHE A 1033 -31.61 -6.12 6.53
C PHE A 1033 -32.11 -4.77 7.05
N SER A 1034 -31.29 -4.03 7.81
CA SER A 1034 -31.68 -2.72 8.34
C SER A 1034 -31.85 -1.66 7.23
N SER A 1035 -31.00 -1.68 6.20
CA SER A 1035 -31.17 -0.80 5.02
C SER A 1035 -32.47 -1.09 4.25
N ALA A 1036 -32.85 -2.37 4.11
CA ALA A 1036 -34.11 -2.77 3.50
C ALA A 1036 -35.31 -2.41 4.38
N LEU A 1037 -35.20 -2.55 5.70
CA LEU A 1037 -36.25 -2.16 6.66
C LEU A 1037 -36.49 -0.65 6.63
N MET A 1038 -35.44 0.17 6.59
CA MET A 1038 -35.53 1.63 6.42
C MET A 1038 -36.24 1.99 5.11
N ALA A 1039 -35.86 1.36 3.99
CA ALA A 1039 -36.56 1.57 2.72
C ALA A 1039 -38.06 1.23 2.80
N VAL A 1040 -38.40 0.08 3.40
CA VAL A 1040 -39.81 -0.35 3.59
C VAL A 1040 -40.58 0.58 4.52
N SER A 1041 -39.97 1.08 5.60
CA SER A 1041 -40.63 2.01 6.52
C SER A 1041 -41.01 3.34 5.87
N LEU A 1042 -40.20 3.85 4.92
CA LEU A 1042 -40.54 5.01 4.10
C LEU A 1042 -41.75 4.73 3.17
N PHE A 1043 -41.79 3.57 2.50
CA PHE A 1043 -42.96 3.17 1.71
C PHE A 1043 -44.22 3.00 2.54
N LEU A 1044 -44.10 2.46 3.76
CA LEU A 1044 -45.21 2.34 4.69
C LEU A 1044 -45.71 3.72 5.13
N TYR A 1045 -44.82 4.64 5.51
CA TYR A 1045 -45.19 6.01 5.93
C TYR A 1045 -45.96 6.79 4.84
N ALA A 1046 -45.64 6.57 3.56
CA ALA A 1046 -46.31 7.25 2.45
C ALA A 1046 -47.83 6.95 2.36
N ALA A 1047 -48.29 5.81 2.90
CA ALA A 1047 -49.67 5.34 2.82
C ALA A 1047 -50.53 5.64 4.08
N VAL A 1048 -50.24 6.75 4.78
CA VAL A 1048 -50.68 6.96 6.18
C VAL A 1048 -51.37 8.29 6.40
N ASP A 1049 -52.65 8.27 6.73
CA ASP A 1049 -53.50 9.47 6.75
C ASP A 1049 -53.95 9.95 8.14
N THR A 1050 -53.67 9.22 9.23
CA THR A 1050 -54.09 9.64 10.59
C THR A 1050 -52.91 10.09 11.46
N TRP A 1051 -53.13 11.08 12.33
CA TRP A 1051 -52.10 11.65 13.22
C TRP A 1051 -51.35 10.58 14.04
N ALA A 1052 -52.07 9.70 14.73
CA ALA A 1052 -51.46 8.65 15.56
C ALA A 1052 -50.66 7.62 14.75
N SER A 1053 -51.14 7.23 13.56
CA SER A 1053 -50.42 6.29 12.69
C SER A 1053 -49.21 6.94 12.02
N SER A 1054 -49.29 8.24 11.70
CA SER A 1054 -48.17 9.03 11.17
C SER A 1054 -47.05 9.18 12.20
N ILE A 1055 -47.37 9.42 13.49
CA ILE A 1055 -46.39 9.38 14.59
C ILE A 1055 -45.76 7.99 14.69
N GLY A 1056 -46.57 6.93 14.72
CA GLY A 1056 -46.08 5.55 14.88
C GLY A 1056 -45.18 5.07 13.74
N LEU A 1057 -45.48 5.43 12.50
CA LEU A 1057 -44.68 5.03 11.33
C LEU A 1057 -43.48 5.96 11.06
N ASN A 1058 -43.51 7.22 11.48
CA ASN A 1058 -42.32 8.06 11.56
C ASN A 1058 -41.35 7.56 12.65
N ALA A 1059 -41.88 7.15 13.82
CA ALA A 1059 -41.08 6.50 14.85
C ALA A 1059 -40.43 5.19 14.35
N LEU A 1060 -41.14 4.40 13.52
CA LEU A 1060 -40.57 3.20 12.87
C LEU A 1060 -39.50 3.55 11.83
N GLU A 1061 -39.69 4.62 11.05
CA GLU A 1061 -38.72 5.11 10.06
C GLU A 1061 -37.42 5.54 10.75
N TYR A 1062 -37.52 6.44 11.73
CA TYR A 1062 -36.37 6.92 12.49
C TYR A 1062 -35.69 5.80 13.31
N TRP A 1063 -36.44 4.83 13.83
CA TRP A 1063 -35.88 3.63 14.46
C TRP A 1063 -35.08 2.78 13.46
N SER A 1064 -35.62 2.56 12.26
CA SER A 1064 -34.98 1.74 11.21
C SER A 1064 -33.73 2.43 10.67
N GLN A 1065 -33.78 3.75 10.48
CA GLN A 1065 -32.61 4.57 10.15
C GLN A 1065 -31.56 4.52 11.27
N SER A 1066 -31.97 4.73 12.54
CA SER A 1066 -31.05 4.69 13.69
C SER A 1066 -30.33 3.34 13.82
N LEU A 1067 -31.00 2.23 13.49
CA LEU A 1067 -30.42 0.89 13.43
C LEU A 1067 -29.40 0.77 12.28
N PHE A 1068 -29.77 1.21 11.08
CA PHE A 1068 -28.92 1.11 9.90
C PHE A 1068 -27.66 1.98 10.01
N ASN A 1069 -27.83 3.26 10.35
CA ASN A 1069 -26.74 4.23 10.37
C ASN A 1069 -25.72 3.90 11.49
N ALA A 1070 -26.18 3.34 12.61
CA ALA A 1070 -25.28 2.85 13.66
C ALA A 1070 -24.40 1.67 13.22
N LEU A 1071 -24.92 0.77 12.38
CA LEU A 1071 -24.12 -0.30 11.77
C LEU A 1071 -23.18 0.25 10.67
N LEU A 1072 -23.65 1.22 9.87
CA LEU A 1072 -22.88 1.82 8.78
C LEU A 1072 -21.69 2.64 9.30
N TYR A 1073 -21.90 3.49 10.30
CA TYR A 1073 -20.87 4.33 10.90
C TYR A 1073 -19.84 3.50 11.70
N ALA A 1074 -20.21 2.31 12.19
CA ALA A 1074 -19.25 1.35 12.75
C ALA A 1074 -18.45 0.59 11.67
N TYR A 1075 -19.11 0.16 10.59
CA TYR A 1075 -18.47 -0.59 9.51
C TYR A 1075 -17.45 0.24 8.72
N THR A 1076 -17.73 1.52 8.51
CA THR A 1076 -16.94 2.43 7.65
C THR A 1076 -15.47 2.58 8.08
N PRO A 1077 -15.13 3.09 9.28
CA PRO A 1077 -13.72 3.28 9.69
C PRO A 1077 -12.95 1.96 9.83
N ILE A 1078 -13.62 0.86 10.19
CA ILE A 1078 -13.02 -0.49 10.28
C ILE A 1078 -12.67 -1.07 8.89
N THR A 1079 -13.25 -0.52 7.83
CA THR A 1079 -13.04 -0.98 6.45
C THR A 1079 -11.79 -0.36 5.79
N TYR A 1080 -11.28 0.75 6.33
CA TYR A 1080 -10.08 1.43 5.85
C TYR A 1080 -8.84 1.14 6.74
N PRO A 1081 -7.63 0.99 6.15
CA PRO A 1081 -6.38 0.90 6.91
C PRO A 1081 -6.04 2.26 7.56
N SER A 1082 -5.32 2.24 8.68
CA SER A 1082 -5.05 3.42 9.52
C SER A 1082 -4.40 4.60 8.76
N THR A 1083 -3.63 4.32 7.71
CA THR A 1083 -2.96 5.32 6.86
C THR A 1083 -3.91 6.25 6.10
N ILE A 1084 -5.16 5.86 5.89
CA ILE A 1084 -6.18 6.61 5.12
C ILE A 1084 -7.58 6.54 5.76
N ARG A 1085 -7.66 6.16 7.04
CA ARG A 1085 -8.93 5.82 7.73
C ARG A 1085 -9.85 7.03 7.87
N GLY A 1086 -9.27 8.19 8.20
CA GLY A 1086 -9.99 9.45 8.23
C GLY A 1086 -10.46 9.87 6.85
N THR A 1087 -9.59 9.74 5.85
CA THR A 1087 -9.82 10.17 4.48
C THR A 1087 -10.96 9.37 3.85
N GLY A 1088 -10.98 8.05 4.04
CA GLY A 1088 -12.08 7.18 3.60
C GLY A 1088 -13.40 7.52 4.29
N SER A 1089 -13.40 7.60 5.63
CA SER A 1089 -14.62 7.89 6.43
C SER A 1089 -15.18 9.29 6.14
N GLY A 1090 -14.31 10.30 6.08
CA GLY A 1090 -14.66 11.67 5.75
C GLY A 1090 -15.17 11.83 4.32
N THR A 1091 -14.58 11.13 3.35
CA THR A 1091 -15.08 11.15 1.96
C THR A 1091 -16.47 10.49 1.85
N CYS A 1092 -16.71 9.37 2.55
CA CYS A 1092 -18.05 8.77 2.63
C CYS A 1092 -19.08 9.76 3.20
N SER A 1093 -18.75 10.38 4.35
CA SER A 1093 -19.59 11.39 5.00
C SER A 1093 -19.81 12.62 4.11
N THR A 1094 -18.80 13.05 3.36
CA THR A 1094 -18.89 14.16 2.39
C THR A 1094 -19.87 13.82 1.26
N VAL A 1095 -19.77 12.62 0.67
CA VAL A 1095 -20.69 12.18 -0.40
C VAL A 1095 -22.14 12.12 0.10
N GLY A 1096 -22.37 11.62 1.31
CA GLY A 1096 -23.68 11.67 1.94
C GLY A 1096 -24.17 13.10 2.14
N ARG A 1097 -23.34 14.00 2.66
CA ARG A 1097 -23.74 15.41 2.93
C ARG A 1097 -23.95 16.25 1.67
N ILE A 1098 -23.28 15.92 0.57
CA ILE A 1098 -23.66 16.42 -0.77
C ILE A 1098 -25.08 15.95 -1.13
N ALA A 1099 -25.39 14.68 -0.90
CA ALA A 1099 -26.75 14.15 -1.11
C ALA A 1099 -27.79 14.89 -0.24
N SER A 1100 -27.46 15.23 1.02
CA SER A 1100 -28.31 16.05 1.89
C SER A 1100 -28.60 17.46 1.37
N ILE A 1101 -27.73 18.06 0.57
CA ILE A 1101 -27.96 19.36 -0.06
C ILE A 1101 -28.85 19.20 -1.31
N VAL A 1102 -28.69 18.11 -2.06
CA VAL A 1102 -29.44 17.84 -3.30
C VAL A 1102 -30.86 17.33 -3.03
N ALA A 1103 -31.05 16.51 -1.99
CA ALA A 1103 -32.33 15.85 -1.67
C ALA A 1103 -33.52 16.82 -1.47
N PRO A 1104 -33.41 17.90 -0.66
CA PRO A 1104 -34.50 18.87 -0.54
C PRO A 1104 -34.83 19.60 -1.84
N ILE A 1105 -33.84 19.82 -2.73
CA ILE A 1105 -34.04 20.45 -4.04
C ILE A 1105 -34.81 19.51 -4.98
N ALA A 1106 -34.49 18.22 -4.95
CA ALA A 1106 -35.23 17.20 -5.70
C ALA A 1106 -36.66 17.02 -5.16
N GLY A 1107 -36.82 16.89 -3.84
CA GLY A 1107 -38.13 16.76 -3.18
C GLY A 1107 -39.03 17.97 -3.41
N LYS A 1108 -38.49 19.20 -3.36
CA LYS A 1108 -39.28 20.44 -3.59
C LYS A 1108 -39.90 20.48 -4.99
N ARG A 1109 -39.26 19.90 -6.01
CA ARG A 1109 -39.81 19.78 -7.37
C ARG A 1109 -40.95 18.77 -7.48
N LEU A 1110 -41.03 17.79 -6.59
CA LEU A 1110 -42.14 16.84 -6.54
C LEU A 1110 -43.29 17.37 -5.68
N TYR A 1111 -42.97 18.01 -4.54
CA TYR A 1111 -43.93 18.56 -3.59
C TYR A 1111 -44.66 19.82 -4.12
N GLY A 1112 -43.98 20.65 -4.94
CA GLY A 1112 -44.37 22.04 -5.20
C GLY A 1112 -45.70 22.31 -5.91
N ASP A 1113 -46.19 21.40 -6.76
CA ASP A 1113 -47.21 21.73 -7.77
C ASP A 1113 -48.59 21.03 -7.59
N GLY A 1114 -48.94 20.48 -6.41
CA GLY A 1114 -50.21 19.71 -6.33
C GLY A 1114 -50.71 19.10 -5.02
N GLY A 1115 -50.41 19.67 -3.85
CA GLY A 1115 -51.08 19.27 -2.60
C GLY A 1115 -50.75 17.84 -2.10
N PRO A 1116 -51.64 17.19 -1.31
CA PRO A 1116 -51.27 16.03 -0.49
C PRO A 1116 -50.82 14.78 -1.27
N THR A 1117 -51.30 14.58 -2.50
CA THR A 1117 -50.82 13.48 -3.38
C THR A 1117 -49.35 13.67 -3.78
N ASN A 1118 -48.85 14.91 -3.86
CA ASN A 1118 -47.45 15.21 -4.18
C ASN A 1118 -46.50 15.08 -2.98
N ALA A 1119 -47.04 15.12 -1.75
CA ALA A 1119 -46.27 14.74 -0.57
C ALA A 1119 -45.89 13.25 -0.58
N GLN A 1120 -46.81 12.36 -0.98
CA GLN A 1120 -46.55 10.92 -1.10
C GLN A 1120 -45.46 10.63 -2.14
N ASN A 1121 -45.52 11.27 -3.32
CA ASN A 1121 -44.50 11.18 -4.37
C ASN A 1121 -43.08 11.51 -3.86
N THR A 1122 -42.98 12.48 -2.95
CA THR A 1122 -41.70 12.89 -2.35
C THR A 1122 -41.14 11.81 -1.42
N VAL A 1123 -41.98 11.14 -0.63
CA VAL A 1123 -41.56 9.99 0.23
C VAL A 1123 -41.24 8.75 -0.62
N TYR A 1124 -41.98 8.48 -1.69
CA TYR A 1124 -41.69 7.38 -2.61
C TYR A 1124 -40.33 7.52 -3.30
N LEU A 1125 -39.88 8.75 -3.60
CA LEU A 1125 -38.51 8.99 -4.09
C LEU A 1125 -37.45 8.56 -3.07
N ALA A 1126 -37.65 8.89 -1.78
CA ALA A 1126 -36.73 8.50 -0.71
C ALA A 1126 -36.66 6.97 -0.53
N GLY A 1127 -37.82 6.30 -0.44
CA GLY A 1127 -37.89 4.84 -0.34
C GLY A 1127 -37.27 4.12 -1.55
N GLY A 1128 -37.53 4.63 -2.76
CA GLY A 1128 -36.99 4.08 -4.01
C GLY A 1128 -35.47 4.19 -4.12
N ILE A 1129 -34.89 5.32 -3.71
CA ILE A 1129 -33.44 5.50 -3.64
C ILE A 1129 -32.83 4.63 -2.54
N MET A 1130 -33.51 4.48 -1.40
CA MET A 1130 -33.04 3.64 -0.29
C MET A 1130 -33.05 2.14 -0.62
N LEU A 1131 -33.90 1.66 -1.53
CA LEU A 1131 -33.86 0.27 -2.03
C LEU A 1131 -32.58 -0.08 -2.82
N VAL A 1132 -31.81 0.90 -3.30
CA VAL A 1132 -30.50 0.65 -3.93
C VAL A 1132 -29.49 0.19 -2.87
N THR A 1133 -29.60 0.67 -1.64
CA THR A 1133 -28.68 0.42 -0.52
C THR A 1133 -28.49 -1.08 -0.20
N PRO A 1134 -29.52 -1.91 0.04
CA PRO A 1134 -29.34 -3.34 0.30
C PRO A 1134 -28.70 -4.09 -0.88
N ILE A 1135 -28.99 -3.69 -2.12
CA ILE A 1135 -28.40 -4.28 -3.33
C ILE A 1135 -26.91 -3.94 -3.39
N ALA A 1136 -26.54 -2.67 -3.19
CA ALA A 1136 -25.15 -2.22 -3.16
C ALA A 1136 -24.35 -2.91 -2.04
N LEU A 1137 -24.92 -3.02 -0.83
CA LEU A 1137 -24.29 -3.72 0.31
C LEU A 1137 -24.05 -5.21 0.02
N ALA A 1138 -24.94 -5.89 -0.71
CA ALA A 1138 -24.75 -7.28 -1.12
C ALA A 1138 -23.55 -7.49 -2.09
N MET A 1139 -23.09 -6.43 -2.76
CA MET A 1139 -21.90 -6.45 -3.64
C MET A 1139 -20.57 -6.30 -2.87
N LEU A 1140 -20.58 -6.07 -1.55
CA LEU A 1140 -19.38 -6.02 -0.73
C LEU A 1140 -18.68 -7.39 -0.65
N PRO A 1141 -17.34 -7.44 -0.65
CA PRO A 1141 -16.59 -8.71 -0.68
C PRO A 1141 -16.75 -9.50 0.63
N TRP A 1142 -17.30 -10.71 0.52
CA TRP A 1142 -17.56 -11.64 1.62
C TRP A 1142 -16.27 -12.26 2.21
N GLU A 1143 -15.60 -11.57 3.14
CA GLU A 1143 -14.47 -12.16 3.86
C GLU A 1143 -14.88 -13.06 5.03
N THR A 1144 -14.33 -14.27 5.07
CA THR A 1144 -14.48 -15.23 6.17
C THR A 1144 -13.48 -14.92 7.29
N ARG A 1145 -13.89 -15.20 8.55
CA ARG A 1145 -13.12 -14.90 9.79
C ARG A 1145 -11.64 -15.29 9.74
N LYS A 1146 -11.27 -16.36 9.02
CA LYS A 1146 -9.90 -16.91 8.98
C LYS A 1146 -8.80 -15.95 8.48
N ARG A 1147 -9.13 -14.82 7.85
CA ARG A 1147 -8.13 -13.76 7.54
C ARG A 1147 -7.99 -12.67 8.60
N VAL A 1148 -8.92 -12.55 9.55
CA VAL A 1148 -8.94 -11.51 10.60
C VAL A 1148 -8.72 -12.12 12.00
N GLN A 1149 -8.01 -13.24 12.01
CA GLN A 1149 -7.15 -13.69 13.11
C GLN A 1149 -5.71 -13.89 12.60
N ALA A 1150 -5.44 -13.37 11.40
CA ALA A 1150 -4.11 -13.20 10.85
C ALA A 1150 -3.84 -11.68 10.80
N LEU A 1151 -4.75 -10.92 10.17
CA LEU A 1151 -4.89 -9.46 10.34
C LEU A 1151 -5.33 -9.11 11.76
#